data_AF-Q59300-F1
#
_entry.id   AF-Q59300-F1
#
_cell.length_a   1.000
_cell.length_b   1.000
_cell.length_c   1.000
_cell.angle_alpha   90.00
_cell.angle_beta   90.00
_cell.angle_gamma   90.00
#
_symmetry.space_group_name_H-M   'P 1'
#
loop_
_entity.id
_entity.type
_entity.pdbx_description
1 polymer ?
#
loop_
_entity_poly.entity_id
_entity_poly.type
_entity_poly.pdbx_seq_one_letter_code
_entity_poly.pdbx_strand_id
1 'polypeptide(L)'
;MKFPLIGKSTLAALFCSALLGVNNTQAQTLTNNATGTHNGFYYTFWKDSGDASMGLQAGGRYTSQWSNGTNNWVGGKGWNPGGPKVVTYSGSYNVDNSQNSYLALYGWTRSPLIEYYVIESYGSYNPASCSGGTDYGSFQSDGATYNVRRCQRVQQPSIDGTQTFYQYFSVRSPKKGFGQISGTITTANHFNFWASKGLNLGNHDYMVLATEGYQSRGSSDITVSEGTGGTTSSSVPSNGSGSSSSVSANTGGVLVRARGVAGGEYINLRIGGATVASWNLTTSFQDLNYTGTASGDIQVQFDNDGGSRDVVVDYIRVNGETRQAEDMSYNTAFYTNGSCGGGGNSELMHCNGAIGFGYTYDCFSGNCSGGSTGGGTNSSVASSAGSTASCAGYVGITFDDGPGANTTTLVNLLKQNNLTPVTWFVQGNYVAANSNLMSQLLSVGEVQNHSYTHPHLINLGYQQIYDELNRTNQAIQNAGAPKPTLFRPPYGEVNANVNQAAQALGLRVITWNVDSQDWNGASATAIANAANQLQNGQVILMHDANYNNTNAAIAQIASNLRAKGLCPGRIDAATGRAVAPAGAVASSSRSSSSTPIVASSSSVATGNACQCNWWGTRYPLCTNTASGWGWENNTSCITTSTCNSQGAGGGGVVCN
;
A
#
# COMPACT_ATOMS: atom_id res chain seq x y z
N MET A 1 2.07 -22.08 78.26
CA MET A 1 2.86 -21.07 77.50
C MET A 1 2.83 -21.43 76.02
N LYS A 2 2.36 -20.48 75.20
CA LYS A 2 2.61 -20.24 73.76
C LYS A 2 2.94 -21.42 72.81
N PHE A 3 1.93 -21.85 72.04
CA PHE A 3 1.76 -21.75 70.55
C PHE A 3 3.01 -21.65 69.61
N PRO A 4 2.92 -22.00 68.29
CA PRO A 4 2.49 -23.26 67.65
C PRO A 4 3.17 -23.59 66.28
N LEU A 5 2.89 -24.80 65.78
CA LEU A 5 2.58 -25.25 64.40
C LEU A 5 3.31 -24.67 63.14
N ILE A 6 3.89 -25.57 62.34
CA ILE A 6 3.90 -25.49 60.87
C ILE A 6 3.31 -26.78 60.30
N GLY A 7 2.36 -26.60 59.37
CA GLY A 7 1.46 -27.61 58.82
C GLY A 7 2.02 -28.41 57.64
N LYS A 8 1.23 -29.43 57.31
CA LYS A 8 1.47 -30.56 56.42
C LYS A 8 1.35 -30.21 54.93
N SER A 9 2.11 -30.97 54.15
CA SER A 9 2.10 -31.11 52.70
C SER A 9 0.82 -31.77 52.17
N THR A 10 0.35 -31.35 50.99
CA THR A 10 -0.39 -32.20 50.04
C THR A 10 -0.17 -31.69 48.60
N LEU A 11 0.33 -32.60 47.75
CA LEU A 11 0.38 -32.48 46.30
C LEU A 11 -1.04 -32.66 45.74
N ALA A 12 -1.46 -31.81 44.79
CA ALA A 12 -2.61 -32.05 43.93
C ALA A 12 -2.27 -31.69 42.48
N ALA A 13 -2.37 -32.69 41.60
CA ALA A 13 -2.24 -32.54 40.16
C ALA A 13 -3.51 -31.90 39.56
N LEU A 14 -3.33 -30.90 38.70
CA LEU A 14 -4.39 -30.25 37.94
C LEU A 14 -4.11 -30.41 36.45
N PHE A 15 -4.86 -31.30 35.80
CA PHE A 15 -5.11 -31.28 34.36
C PHE A 15 -6.48 -30.64 34.14
N CYS A 16 -6.55 -29.48 33.48
CA CYS A 16 -7.73 -29.11 32.69
C CYS A 16 -7.44 -27.93 31.73
N SER A 17 -7.41 -28.28 30.44
CA SER A 17 -7.86 -27.51 29.27
C SER A 17 -7.30 -26.11 29.01
N ALA A 18 -6.28 -26.05 28.15
CA ALA A 18 -5.98 -24.88 27.35
C ALA A 18 -7.13 -24.62 26.34
N LEU A 19 -7.97 -23.62 26.63
CA LEU A 19 -8.73 -22.95 25.60
C LEU A 19 -7.74 -22.14 24.75
N LEU A 20 -7.29 -22.72 23.65
CA LEU A 20 -6.65 -21.95 22.56
C LEU A 20 -7.73 -21.07 21.94
N GLY A 21 -7.93 -19.90 22.53
CA GLY A 21 -8.64 -18.80 21.90
C GLY A 21 -7.86 -18.38 20.67
N VAL A 22 -8.33 -18.79 19.50
CA VAL A 22 -7.92 -18.21 18.24
C VAL A 22 -8.34 -16.74 18.30
N ASN A 23 -7.39 -15.82 18.46
CA ASN A 23 -7.68 -14.40 18.28
C ASN A 23 -7.96 -14.18 16.78
N ASN A 24 -9.19 -14.42 16.37
CA ASN A 24 -9.76 -13.69 15.25
C ASN A 24 -9.54 -12.21 15.57
N THR A 25 -8.58 -11.54 14.92
CA THR A 25 -8.51 -10.07 15.00
C THR A 25 -9.72 -9.53 14.25
N GLN A 26 -10.83 -9.48 14.98
CA GLN A 26 -12.05 -8.80 14.61
C GLN A 26 -11.81 -7.29 14.49
N ALA A 27 -12.77 -6.61 13.88
CA ALA A 27 -12.87 -5.16 13.93
C ALA A 27 -12.67 -4.66 15.37
N GLN A 28 -11.68 -3.79 15.59
CA GLN A 28 -11.44 -3.14 16.88
C GLN A 28 -12.10 -1.77 16.88
N THR A 29 -13.06 -1.54 17.78
CA THR A 29 -13.67 -0.20 17.95
C THR A 29 -12.90 0.59 19.00
N LEU A 30 -12.39 1.74 18.59
CA LEU A 30 -11.77 2.74 19.45
C LEU A 30 -12.82 3.74 19.91
N THR A 31 -12.89 3.97 21.21
CA THR A 31 -13.72 5.01 21.84
C THR A 31 -12.91 5.94 22.75
N ASN A 32 -11.60 5.70 22.87
CA ASN A 32 -10.64 6.49 23.64
C ASN A 32 -9.41 6.76 22.78
N ASN A 33 -8.70 7.85 23.08
CA ASN A 33 -7.52 8.29 22.33
C ASN A 33 -6.50 7.16 22.23
N ALA A 34 -6.10 6.85 20.99
CA ALA A 34 -5.17 5.78 20.71
C ALA A 34 -4.48 6.03 19.37
N THR A 35 -3.20 5.67 19.32
CA THR A 35 -2.44 5.53 18.08
C THR A 35 -1.85 4.13 18.04
N GLY A 36 -1.49 3.66 16.85
CA GLY A 36 -0.89 2.34 16.71
C GLY A 36 -0.85 1.88 15.28
N THR A 37 -0.72 0.56 15.11
CA THR A 37 -0.79 -0.07 13.79
C THR A 37 -1.85 -1.15 13.79
N HIS A 38 -2.58 -1.27 12.68
CA HIS A 38 -3.62 -2.26 12.50
C HIS A 38 -3.68 -2.69 11.03
N ASN A 39 -3.49 -3.99 10.78
CA ASN A 39 -3.45 -4.58 9.43
C ASN A 39 -2.49 -3.87 8.46
N GLY A 40 -1.30 -3.50 8.95
CA GLY A 40 -0.23 -2.91 8.11
C GLY A 40 -0.36 -1.40 7.90
N PHE A 41 -1.35 -0.75 8.49
CA PHE A 41 -1.53 0.71 8.43
C PHE A 41 -1.35 1.32 9.81
N TYR A 42 -0.69 2.48 9.87
CA TYR A 42 -0.75 3.33 11.04
C TYR A 42 -2.18 3.83 11.22
N TYR A 43 -2.65 3.95 12.45
CA TYR A 43 -3.88 4.63 12.77
C TYR A 43 -3.65 5.66 13.87
N THR A 44 -4.45 6.71 13.82
CA THR A 44 -4.62 7.66 14.91
C THR A 44 -6.10 7.86 15.17
N PHE A 45 -6.46 7.95 16.44
CA PHE A 45 -7.78 8.35 16.90
C PHE A 45 -7.58 9.28 18.09
N TRP A 46 -8.07 10.51 17.96
CA TRP A 46 -8.04 11.50 19.01
C TRP A 46 -9.40 12.19 19.11
N LYS A 47 -9.86 12.44 20.33
CA LYS A 47 -10.96 13.34 20.65
C LYS A 47 -10.69 14.06 21.96
N ASP A 48 -11.34 15.21 22.15
CA ASP A 48 -11.35 15.90 23.44
C ASP A 48 -12.47 15.40 24.36
N SER A 49 -13.65 15.14 23.81
CA SER A 49 -14.88 14.84 24.55
C SER A 49 -15.95 14.26 23.62
N GLY A 50 -16.97 13.65 24.21
CA GLY A 50 -18.13 13.09 23.49
C GLY A 50 -17.96 11.65 23.02
N ASP A 51 -18.79 11.27 22.06
CA ASP A 51 -19.13 9.89 21.72
C ASP A 51 -18.50 9.37 20.43
N ALA A 52 -17.59 10.14 19.79
CA ALA A 52 -16.88 9.68 18.61
C ALA A 52 -16.22 8.32 18.83
N SER A 53 -16.33 7.48 17.81
CA SER A 53 -15.75 6.14 17.76
C SER A 53 -15.19 5.83 16.37
N MET A 54 -14.19 4.95 16.32
CA MET A 54 -13.54 4.53 15.08
C MET A 54 -13.34 3.02 15.07
N GLY A 55 -13.92 2.33 14.10
CA GLY A 55 -13.73 0.90 13.87
C GLY A 55 -12.55 0.63 12.96
N LEU A 56 -11.51 -0.04 13.46
CA LEU A 56 -10.38 -0.49 12.65
C LEU A 56 -10.75 -1.76 11.89
N GLN A 57 -10.87 -1.66 10.57
CA GLN A 57 -11.21 -2.79 9.69
C GLN A 57 -9.95 -3.39 9.03
N ALA A 58 -10.12 -4.40 8.17
CA ALA A 58 -9.03 -5.00 7.40
C ALA A 58 -8.29 -3.98 6.52
N GLY A 59 -6.99 -4.19 6.30
CA GLY A 59 -6.13 -3.29 5.51
C GLY A 59 -6.21 -1.83 5.98
N GLY A 60 -6.23 -0.90 5.02
CA GLY A 60 -6.36 0.53 5.29
C GLY A 60 -7.80 1.00 5.52
N ARG A 61 -8.77 0.09 5.69
CA ARG A 61 -10.16 0.44 5.95
C ARG A 61 -10.39 0.82 7.42
N TYR A 62 -11.13 1.90 7.65
CA TYR A 62 -11.68 2.27 8.95
C TYR A 62 -13.11 2.78 8.81
N THR A 63 -13.91 2.58 9.84
CA THR A 63 -15.22 3.21 9.98
C THR A 63 -15.17 4.24 11.09
N SER A 64 -16.01 5.26 11.06
CA SER A 64 -16.20 6.19 12.18
C SER A 64 -17.64 6.61 12.34
N GLN A 65 -18.01 6.98 13.56
CA GLN A 65 -19.31 7.56 13.87
C GLN A 65 -19.19 8.52 15.06
N TRP A 66 -19.88 9.65 14.99
CA TRP A 66 -19.96 10.64 16.06
C TRP A 66 -21.31 11.38 16.01
N SER A 67 -21.76 11.90 17.15
CA SER A 67 -22.96 12.73 17.25
C SER A 67 -22.62 14.17 17.64
N ASN A 68 -23.64 15.04 17.66
CA ASN A 68 -23.52 16.43 18.12
C ASN A 68 -23.03 16.56 19.58
N GLY A 69 -22.94 15.46 20.34
CA GLY A 69 -22.31 15.43 21.65
C GLY A 69 -20.78 15.42 21.61
N THR A 70 -20.17 15.20 20.44
CA THR A 70 -18.72 15.29 20.22
C THR A 70 -18.33 16.74 19.92
N ASN A 71 -17.42 17.30 20.74
CA ASN A 71 -16.88 18.64 20.48
C ASN A 71 -15.82 18.62 19.38
N ASN A 72 -14.74 17.86 19.53
CA ASN A 72 -13.77 17.64 18.45
C ASN A 72 -13.22 16.21 18.44
N TRP A 73 -13.08 15.64 17.24
CA TRP A 73 -12.37 14.39 17.03
C TRP A 73 -11.70 14.33 15.65
N VAL A 74 -10.56 13.65 15.56
CA VAL A 74 -9.87 13.34 14.31
C VAL A 74 -9.38 11.90 14.35
N GLY A 75 -9.58 11.16 13.27
CA GLY A 75 -9.05 9.80 13.17
C GLY A 75 -9.02 9.26 11.76
N GLY A 76 -8.10 8.33 11.52
CA GLY A 76 -7.85 7.80 10.20
C GLY A 76 -6.74 6.76 10.17
N LYS A 77 -6.52 6.19 8.98
CA LYS A 77 -5.43 5.26 8.71
C LYS A 77 -4.46 5.79 7.66
N GLY A 78 -3.23 5.28 7.67
CA GLY A 78 -2.19 5.64 6.71
C GLY A 78 -0.83 5.09 7.13
N TRP A 79 0.17 5.97 7.20
CA TRP A 79 1.58 5.63 7.33
C TRP A 79 2.26 6.43 8.44
N ASN A 80 3.28 5.85 9.06
CA ASN A 80 4.22 6.55 9.91
C ASN A 80 5.62 5.95 9.68
N PRO A 81 6.59 6.69 9.10
CA PRO A 81 6.46 8.07 8.66
C PRO A 81 5.57 8.21 7.41
N GLY A 82 5.06 9.40 7.19
CA GLY A 82 4.41 9.85 5.96
C GLY A 82 5.41 10.14 4.85
N GLY A 83 5.06 11.04 3.93
CA GLY A 83 5.95 11.49 2.86
C GLY A 83 5.33 11.43 1.46
N PRO A 84 6.13 11.72 0.42
CA PRO A 84 5.76 11.56 -0.98
C PRO A 84 5.22 10.16 -1.28
N LYS A 85 3.94 10.09 -1.66
CA LYS A 85 3.16 8.87 -1.94
C LYS A 85 2.07 9.16 -2.97
N VAL A 86 1.74 8.15 -3.78
CA VAL A 86 0.46 8.11 -4.51
C VAL A 86 -0.56 7.43 -3.60
N VAL A 87 -1.38 8.21 -2.91
CA VAL A 87 -2.40 7.72 -1.99
C VAL A 87 -3.69 7.49 -2.76
N THR A 88 -4.32 6.34 -2.59
CA THR A 88 -5.69 6.14 -3.07
C THR A 88 -6.64 5.80 -1.95
N TYR A 89 -7.88 6.21 -2.16
CA TYR A 89 -8.91 5.97 -1.18
C TYR A 89 -10.28 5.78 -1.81
N SER A 90 -11.15 5.09 -1.08
CA SER A 90 -12.55 4.97 -1.44
C SER A 90 -13.41 4.61 -0.23
N GLY A 91 -14.73 4.75 -0.39
CA GLY A 91 -15.71 4.32 0.58
C GLY A 91 -16.83 5.35 0.71
N SER A 92 -17.33 5.60 1.92
CA SER A 92 -18.40 6.56 2.15
C SER A 92 -18.03 7.63 3.18
N TYR A 93 -18.42 8.87 2.89
CA TYR A 93 -18.30 10.03 3.78
C TYR A 93 -19.70 10.60 4.03
N ASN A 94 -20.36 10.07 5.06
CA ASN A 94 -21.78 10.27 5.33
C ASN A 94 -21.96 11.45 6.31
N VAL A 95 -21.69 12.64 5.80
CA VAL A 95 -22.07 13.93 6.40
C VAL A 95 -22.89 14.71 5.38
N ASP A 96 -23.34 15.91 5.75
CA ASP A 96 -23.95 16.85 4.81
C ASP A 96 -23.28 18.23 4.91
N ASN A 97 -23.67 19.12 4.01
CA ASN A 97 -23.05 20.45 3.92
C ASN A 97 -23.29 21.35 5.14
N SER A 98 -24.21 20.99 6.06
CA SER A 98 -24.44 21.72 7.31
C SER A 98 -23.52 21.29 8.44
N GLN A 99 -22.91 20.10 8.36
CA GLN A 99 -22.07 19.53 9.41
C GLN A 99 -20.64 20.04 9.29
N ASN A 100 -20.03 20.51 10.39
CA ASN A 100 -18.61 20.86 10.36
C ASN A 100 -17.77 19.59 10.49
N SER A 101 -17.27 19.13 9.35
CA SER A 101 -16.46 17.92 9.20
C SER A 101 -15.63 18.04 7.93
N TYR A 102 -14.55 17.26 7.84
CA TYR A 102 -13.77 17.13 6.62
C TYR A 102 -13.16 15.75 6.45
N LEU A 103 -12.94 15.39 5.18
CA LEU A 103 -12.14 14.24 4.76
C LEU A 103 -10.87 14.78 4.10
N ALA A 104 -9.73 14.50 4.72
CA ALA A 104 -8.46 15.06 4.30
C ALA A 104 -7.31 14.08 4.54
N LEU A 105 -6.33 14.08 3.64
CA LEU A 105 -5.02 13.56 3.99
C LEU A 105 -4.38 14.52 4.99
N TYR A 106 -3.91 14.00 6.10
CA TYR A 106 -3.50 14.76 7.28
C TYR A 106 -2.18 14.21 7.81
N GLY A 107 -1.24 15.07 8.18
CA GLY A 107 0.00 14.60 8.79
C GLY A 107 0.83 15.70 9.41
N TRP A 108 1.98 15.29 9.93
CA TRP A 108 2.92 16.17 10.60
C TRP A 108 4.34 16.03 10.08
N THR A 109 5.14 17.07 10.26
CA THR A 109 6.59 17.01 10.18
C THR A 109 7.24 17.59 11.42
N ARG A 110 8.50 17.25 11.68
CA ARG A 110 9.37 17.88 12.68
C ARG A 110 10.57 18.54 12.02
N SER A 111 11.07 19.60 12.63
CA SER A 111 12.22 20.38 12.12
C SER A 111 12.06 20.84 10.65
N PRO A 112 11.07 21.70 10.33
CA PRO A 112 10.14 22.38 11.23
C PRO A 112 8.93 21.55 11.67
N LEU A 113 8.34 21.92 12.82
CA LEU A 113 7.05 21.40 13.27
C LEU A 113 5.94 21.99 12.40
N ILE A 114 5.36 21.18 11.52
CA ILE A 114 4.29 21.57 10.60
C ILE A 114 3.18 20.54 10.68
N GLU A 115 1.94 21.01 10.77
CA GLU A 115 0.75 20.21 10.55
C GLU A 115 0.26 20.47 9.12
N TYR A 116 -0.10 19.46 8.33
CA TYR A 116 -0.51 19.69 6.95
C TYR A 116 -1.73 18.88 6.55
N TYR A 117 -2.46 19.44 5.58
CA TYR A 117 -3.71 18.89 5.08
C TYR A 117 -3.79 18.97 3.55
N VAL A 118 -4.23 17.88 2.93
CA VAL A 118 -4.81 17.87 1.58
C VAL A 118 -6.28 17.53 1.71
N ILE A 119 -7.15 18.54 1.59
CA ILE A 119 -8.57 18.45 1.89
C ILE A 119 -9.32 18.08 0.62
N GLU A 120 -9.91 16.88 0.60
CA GLU A 120 -10.70 16.37 -0.52
C GLU A 120 -12.18 16.80 -0.43
N SER A 121 -12.73 16.81 0.79
CA SER A 121 -14.10 17.26 1.08
C SER A 121 -14.20 17.91 2.46
N TYR A 122 -15.20 18.78 2.62
CA TYR A 122 -15.56 19.40 3.90
C TYR A 122 -17.04 19.77 3.89
N GLY A 123 -17.68 19.87 5.06
CA GLY A 123 -19.07 20.27 5.20
C GLY A 123 -19.24 21.79 5.29
N SER A 124 -19.78 22.29 6.40
CA SER A 124 -20.18 23.70 6.56
C SER A 124 -19.03 24.69 6.73
N TYR A 125 -17.84 24.22 7.07
CA TYR A 125 -16.68 25.06 7.31
C TYR A 125 -15.47 24.56 6.52
N ASN A 126 -14.80 25.49 5.82
CA ASN A 126 -13.52 25.20 5.18
C ASN A 126 -12.40 25.28 6.24
N PRO A 127 -11.65 24.18 6.49
CA PRO A 127 -10.62 24.14 7.54
C PRO A 127 -9.51 25.17 7.36
N ALA A 128 -9.28 25.63 6.13
CA ALA A 128 -8.24 26.60 5.81
C ALA A 128 -8.63 28.06 6.16
N SER A 129 -9.86 28.32 6.61
CA SER A 129 -10.40 29.68 6.85
C SER A 129 -9.88 30.37 8.12
N CYS A 130 -8.59 30.23 8.43
CA CYS A 130 -7.95 30.87 9.57
C CYS A 130 -7.80 32.39 9.40
N SER A 131 -8.00 33.12 10.50
CA SER A 131 -7.70 34.56 10.59
C SER A 131 -6.20 34.81 10.45
N GLY A 132 -5.83 35.82 9.65
CA GLY A 132 -4.43 36.14 9.36
C GLY A 132 -3.69 35.13 8.47
N GLY A 133 -4.40 34.14 7.91
CA GLY A 133 -3.82 33.19 6.96
C GLY A 133 -3.37 33.83 5.65
N THR A 134 -2.39 33.22 5.00
CA THR A 134 -1.80 33.70 3.74
C THR A 134 -2.10 32.73 2.61
N ASP A 135 -2.63 33.23 1.49
CA ASP A 135 -2.87 32.44 0.27
C ASP A 135 -1.61 32.40 -0.61
N TYR A 136 -1.37 31.25 -1.24
CA TYR A 136 -0.18 31.00 -2.08
C TYR A 136 -0.52 30.61 -3.53
N GLY A 137 -1.79 30.83 -3.93
CA GLY A 137 -2.31 30.48 -5.24
C GLY A 137 -2.87 29.06 -5.30
N SER A 138 -2.98 28.52 -6.50
CA SER A 138 -3.53 27.18 -6.75
C SER A 138 -2.74 26.41 -7.80
N PHE A 139 -2.96 25.10 -7.86
CA PHE A 139 -2.37 24.21 -8.86
C PHE A 139 -3.28 23.02 -9.17
N GLN A 140 -3.02 22.36 -10.31
CA GLN A 140 -3.71 21.13 -10.69
C GLN A 140 -2.97 19.89 -10.14
N SER A 141 -3.72 18.96 -9.56
CA SER A 141 -3.26 17.59 -9.27
C SER A 141 -4.45 16.65 -9.34
N ASP A 142 -4.23 15.39 -9.74
CA ASP A 142 -5.23 14.32 -9.62
C ASP A 142 -6.64 14.68 -10.17
N GLY A 143 -6.69 15.46 -11.26
CA GLY A 143 -7.93 15.89 -11.91
C GLY A 143 -8.70 17.00 -11.19
N ALA A 144 -8.04 17.78 -10.31
CA ALA A 144 -8.65 18.87 -9.54
C ALA A 144 -7.73 20.09 -9.40
N THR A 145 -8.34 21.24 -9.13
CA THR A 145 -7.63 22.42 -8.62
C THR A 145 -7.48 22.31 -7.11
N TYR A 146 -6.33 22.66 -6.57
CA TYR A 146 -6.10 22.80 -5.13
C TYR A 146 -5.67 24.23 -4.79
N ASN A 147 -6.45 24.91 -3.96
CA ASN A 147 -6.13 26.23 -3.42
C ASN A 147 -5.22 26.08 -2.21
N VAL A 148 -4.09 26.80 -2.17
CA VAL A 148 -3.06 26.63 -1.14
C VAL A 148 -3.04 27.81 -0.18
N ARG A 149 -3.05 27.48 1.12
CA ARG A 149 -3.09 28.47 2.21
C ARG A 149 -2.23 28.01 3.38
N ARG A 150 -1.61 28.97 4.08
CA ARG A 150 -0.90 28.75 5.34
C ARG A 150 -1.63 29.44 6.49
N CYS A 151 -1.78 28.73 7.60
CA CYS A 151 -2.29 29.25 8.86
C CYS A 151 -1.26 29.10 9.97
N GLN A 152 -1.34 29.91 11.03
CA GLN A 152 -0.53 29.73 12.24
C GLN A 152 -1.42 29.31 13.41
N ARG A 153 -0.95 28.35 14.19
CA ARG A 153 -1.54 27.92 15.45
C ARG A 153 -0.61 28.37 16.57
N VAL A 154 -1.13 29.17 17.51
CA VAL A 154 -0.35 29.75 18.62
C VAL A 154 -0.74 29.06 19.91
N GLN A 155 0.23 28.46 20.60
CA GLN A 155 0.06 27.71 21.85
C GLN A 155 -1.09 26.67 21.76
N GLN A 156 -1.04 25.83 20.73
CA GLN A 156 -2.04 24.79 20.50
C GLN A 156 -1.42 23.40 20.69
N PRO A 157 -2.24 22.38 21.01
CA PRO A 157 -1.78 21.00 21.05
C PRO A 157 -1.14 20.57 19.73
N SER A 158 -0.08 19.77 19.82
CA SER A 158 0.65 19.19 18.69
C SER A 158 1.25 17.84 19.09
N ILE A 159 1.90 17.17 18.14
CA ILE A 159 2.67 15.94 18.39
C ILE A 159 3.89 16.14 19.32
N ASP A 160 4.27 17.39 19.62
CA ASP A 160 5.34 17.76 20.55
C ASP A 160 4.80 18.56 21.76
N GLY A 161 3.55 18.29 22.15
CA GLY A 161 2.85 19.00 23.21
C GLY A 161 2.31 20.36 22.76
N THR A 162 2.06 21.27 23.70
CA THR A 162 1.58 22.62 23.37
C THR A 162 2.70 23.43 22.70
N GLN A 163 2.50 23.79 21.43
CA GLN A 163 3.49 24.47 20.61
C GLN A 163 2.87 25.63 19.80
N THR A 164 3.73 26.46 19.22
CA THR A 164 3.35 27.38 18.14
C THR A 164 3.92 26.85 16.83
N PHE A 165 3.06 26.58 15.86
CA PHE A 165 3.44 25.92 14.60
C PHE A 165 2.58 26.44 13.43
N TYR A 166 3.03 26.18 12.20
CA TYR A 166 2.26 26.48 11.00
C TYR A 166 1.46 25.27 10.53
N GLN A 167 0.33 25.57 9.90
CA GLN A 167 -0.49 24.62 9.16
C GLN A 167 -0.43 24.91 7.66
N TYR A 168 -0.22 23.88 6.84
CA TYR A 168 -0.24 23.98 5.38
C TYR A 168 -1.48 23.28 4.82
N PHE A 169 -2.20 23.96 3.92
CA PHE A 169 -3.42 23.44 3.33
C PHE A 169 -3.32 23.41 1.81
N SER A 170 -3.74 22.30 1.22
CA SER A 170 -4.25 22.22 -0.15
C SER A 170 -5.74 21.89 -0.10
N VAL A 171 -6.59 22.82 -0.51
CA VAL A 171 -8.05 22.66 -0.48
C VAL A 171 -8.57 22.37 -1.88
N ARG A 172 -9.18 21.20 -2.09
CA ARG A 172 -9.74 20.81 -3.38
C ARG A 172 -10.85 21.78 -3.81
N SER A 173 -10.81 22.19 -5.07
CA SER A 173 -11.77 23.08 -5.73
C SER A 173 -12.13 22.49 -7.09
N PRO A 174 -13.40 22.07 -7.30
CA PRO A 174 -14.46 21.98 -6.28
C PRO A 174 -14.11 20.95 -5.19
N LYS A 175 -14.69 21.07 -3.99
CA LYS A 175 -14.62 19.99 -2.99
C LYS A 175 -15.41 18.77 -3.49
N LYS A 176 -15.02 17.55 -3.12
CA LYS A 176 -15.82 16.34 -3.41
C LYS A 176 -17.13 16.34 -2.61
N GLY A 177 -18.16 15.70 -3.16
CA GLY A 177 -19.46 15.53 -2.53
C GLY A 177 -19.43 14.58 -1.32
N PHE A 178 -20.61 14.33 -0.77
CA PHE A 178 -20.84 13.41 0.36
C PHE A 178 -21.37 12.06 -0.13
N GLY A 179 -21.45 11.07 0.76
CA GLY A 179 -21.82 9.70 0.40
C GLY A 179 -20.63 8.95 -0.19
N GLN A 180 -20.83 8.20 -1.28
CA GLN A 180 -19.75 7.45 -1.92
C GLN A 180 -18.66 8.40 -2.42
N ILE A 181 -17.42 8.15 -2.02
CA ILE A 181 -16.28 9.01 -2.30
C ILE A 181 -15.05 8.15 -2.57
N SER A 182 -14.27 8.55 -3.57
CA SER A 182 -12.98 7.93 -3.88
C SER A 182 -12.07 8.94 -4.56
N GLY A 183 -10.77 8.66 -4.58
CA GLY A 183 -9.81 9.52 -5.25
C GLY A 183 -8.37 9.03 -5.15
N THR A 184 -7.51 9.72 -5.90
CA THR A 184 -6.05 9.64 -5.79
C THR A 184 -5.54 10.98 -5.29
N ILE A 185 -4.54 10.94 -4.40
CA ILE A 185 -3.83 12.10 -3.90
C ILE A 185 -2.34 11.83 -4.10
N THR A 186 -1.76 12.50 -5.09
CA THR A 186 -0.32 12.42 -5.36
C THR A 186 0.40 13.43 -4.46
N THR A 187 0.74 13.05 -3.23
CA THR A 187 1.18 13.99 -2.17
C THR A 187 2.40 14.80 -2.56
N ALA A 188 3.26 14.24 -3.41
CA ALA A 188 4.43 14.94 -3.91
C ALA A 188 4.09 16.18 -4.73
N ASN A 189 2.98 16.20 -5.47
CA ASN A 189 2.53 17.39 -6.21
C ASN A 189 2.20 18.53 -5.24
N HIS A 190 1.54 18.21 -4.12
CA HIS A 190 1.22 19.15 -3.06
C HIS A 190 2.50 19.67 -2.38
N PHE A 191 3.38 18.76 -1.96
CA PHE A 191 4.60 19.11 -1.25
C PHE A 191 5.54 19.95 -2.13
N ASN A 192 5.59 19.66 -3.43
CA ASN A 192 6.32 20.47 -4.40
C ASN A 192 5.77 21.87 -4.56
N PHE A 193 4.45 21.98 -4.70
CA PHE A 193 3.84 23.30 -4.81
C PHE A 193 4.11 24.11 -3.54
N TRP A 194 3.95 23.51 -2.36
CA TRP A 194 4.27 24.15 -1.08
C TRP A 194 5.73 24.62 -1.02
N ALA A 195 6.68 23.74 -1.33
CA ALA A 195 8.11 24.08 -1.37
C ALA A 195 8.40 25.20 -2.38
N SER A 196 7.78 25.20 -3.56
CA SER A 196 7.92 26.26 -4.57
C SER A 196 7.46 27.65 -4.09
N LYS A 197 6.68 27.67 -3.02
CA LYS A 197 6.15 28.87 -2.35
C LYS A 197 6.87 29.18 -1.03
N GLY A 198 7.96 28.48 -0.73
CA GLY A 198 8.73 28.61 0.51
C GLY A 198 8.07 27.97 1.73
N LEU A 199 7.05 27.13 1.53
CA LEU A 199 6.39 26.36 2.58
C LEU A 199 7.10 25.01 2.72
N ASN A 200 8.26 25.03 3.37
CA ASN A 200 9.14 23.87 3.49
C ASN A 200 8.64 22.91 4.59
N LEU A 201 8.45 21.65 4.22
CA LEU A 201 8.18 20.56 5.16
C LEU A 201 9.48 20.09 5.82
N GLY A 202 9.36 19.61 7.06
CA GLY A 202 10.46 18.97 7.80
C GLY A 202 10.53 17.47 7.60
N ASN A 203 11.16 16.78 8.55
CA ASN A 203 11.16 15.31 8.60
C ASN A 203 9.74 14.82 8.90
N HIS A 204 9.19 13.98 8.01
CA HIS A 204 7.84 13.46 8.18
C HIS A 204 7.67 12.62 9.45
N ASP A 205 6.62 12.91 10.22
CA ASP A 205 6.02 12.02 11.22
C ASP A 205 4.85 11.27 10.55
N TYR A 206 3.74 10.94 11.21
CA TYR A 206 2.64 10.22 10.56
C TYR A 206 1.91 11.03 9.48
N MET A 207 1.26 10.29 8.57
CA MET A 207 0.33 10.79 7.56
C MET A 207 -0.82 9.80 7.40
N VAL A 208 -2.06 10.23 7.60
CA VAL A 208 -3.27 9.41 7.51
C VAL A 208 -4.29 10.07 6.60
N LEU A 209 -5.14 9.28 5.95
CA LEU A 209 -6.40 9.80 5.43
C LEU A 209 -7.37 9.84 6.60
N ALA A 210 -7.71 11.04 7.05
CA ALA A 210 -8.47 11.29 8.26
C ALA A 210 -9.87 11.80 7.95
N THR A 211 -10.79 11.41 8.81
CA THR A 211 -12.07 12.07 9.01
C THR A 211 -12.01 12.87 10.30
N GLU A 212 -12.44 14.12 10.25
CA GLU A 212 -12.54 15.00 11.40
C GLU A 212 -13.97 15.53 11.53
N GLY A 213 -14.43 15.69 12.77
CA GLY A 213 -15.74 16.24 13.09
C GLY A 213 -15.65 17.20 14.26
N TYR A 214 -16.20 18.40 14.08
CA TYR A 214 -16.23 19.45 15.10
C TYR A 214 -17.66 19.89 15.35
N GLN A 215 -18.17 19.71 16.58
CA GLN A 215 -19.52 20.11 16.99
C GLN A 215 -20.61 19.71 15.98
N SER A 216 -20.50 18.49 15.48
CA SER A 216 -21.28 17.98 14.36
C SER A 216 -21.65 16.52 14.58
N ARG A 217 -22.36 15.93 13.62
CA ARG A 217 -22.63 14.49 13.57
C ARG A 217 -22.28 13.94 12.20
N GLY A 218 -21.98 12.65 12.16
CA GLY A 218 -21.66 11.98 10.91
C GLY A 218 -21.16 10.57 11.08
N SER A 219 -20.87 9.96 9.93
CA SER A 219 -20.12 8.71 9.88
C SER A 219 -19.24 8.66 8.63
N SER A 220 -18.24 7.80 8.66
CA SER A 220 -17.45 7.49 7.48
C SER A 220 -17.09 6.00 7.44
N ASP A 221 -16.82 5.49 6.26
CA ASP A 221 -16.28 4.16 6.02
C ASP A 221 -15.27 4.28 4.89
N ILE A 222 -13.99 4.38 5.22
CA ILE A 222 -12.95 4.81 4.28
C ILE A 222 -11.86 3.76 4.24
N THR A 223 -11.51 3.32 3.04
CA THR A 223 -10.34 2.48 2.75
C THR A 223 -9.26 3.35 2.14
N VAL A 224 -8.07 3.34 2.74
CA VAL A 224 -6.87 3.98 2.20
C VAL A 224 -5.85 2.94 1.74
N SER A 225 -5.09 3.24 0.70
CA SER A 225 -3.96 2.44 0.21
C SER A 225 -2.90 3.33 -0.46
N GLU A 226 -1.73 2.75 -0.69
CA GLU A 226 -0.71 3.36 -1.57
C GLU A 226 -0.76 2.63 -2.91
N GLY A 227 -0.79 3.39 -4.00
CA GLY A 227 -0.84 2.89 -5.37
C GLY A 227 -2.02 3.43 -6.18
N THR A 228 -2.22 2.93 -7.39
CA THR A 228 -3.34 3.32 -8.26
C THR A 228 -4.59 2.49 -7.92
N GLY A 229 -5.36 2.95 -6.94
CA GLY A 229 -6.80 2.78 -6.74
C GLY A 229 -7.48 1.57 -7.39
N GLY A 230 -7.63 0.51 -6.60
CA GLY A 230 -8.63 -0.53 -6.79
C GLY A 230 -9.18 -0.94 -5.43
N THR A 231 -10.50 -0.89 -5.23
CA THR A 231 -11.15 -1.30 -3.98
C THR A 231 -12.30 -2.26 -4.18
N THR A 232 -12.30 -3.26 -3.30
CA THR A 232 -13.33 -4.25 -3.03
C THR A 232 -14.64 -3.67 -2.49
N SER A 233 -15.70 -4.37 -2.85
CA SER A 233 -17.13 -4.27 -2.54
C SER A 233 -17.57 -4.51 -1.09
N SER A 234 -18.75 -4.00 -0.73
CA SER A 234 -19.73 -4.74 0.10
C SER A 234 -21.19 -4.29 -0.15
N SER A 235 -22.03 -5.30 -0.37
CA SER A 235 -23.50 -5.44 -0.56
C SER A 235 -24.39 -4.79 0.54
N VAL A 236 -25.71 -4.53 0.42
CA VAL A 236 -26.92 -5.30 -0.01
C VAL A 236 -28.16 -4.33 -0.05
N PRO A 237 -29.46 -4.71 -0.23
CA PRO A 237 -30.21 -5.46 -1.26
C PRO A 237 -31.38 -4.64 -1.90
N SER A 238 -31.97 -5.08 -3.04
CA SER A 238 -33.43 -5.36 -3.20
C SER A 238 -33.93 -5.37 -4.66
N ASN A 239 -34.44 -6.55 -5.06
CA ASN A 239 -35.71 -6.86 -5.73
C ASN A 239 -36.36 -5.85 -6.73
N GLY A 240 -36.63 -6.32 -7.97
CA GLY A 240 -37.67 -5.72 -8.82
C GLY A 240 -37.56 -5.95 -10.34
N SER A 241 -37.98 -7.13 -10.80
CA SER A 241 -38.42 -7.57 -12.15
C SER A 241 -38.53 -6.61 -13.34
N GLY A 242 -38.09 -7.06 -14.54
CA GLY A 242 -38.56 -6.53 -15.84
C GLY A 242 -37.77 -6.96 -17.08
N SER A 243 -38.24 -8.02 -17.75
CA SER A 243 -37.81 -8.71 -18.98
C SER A 243 -37.08 -7.96 -20.12
N SER A 244 -35.90 -8.50 -20.45
CA SER A 244 -35.35 -8.91 -21.76
C SER A 244 -35.80 -8.23 -23.07
N SER A 245 -34.83 -7.66 -23.79
CA SER A 245 -34.67 -7.89 -25.23
C SER A 245 -33.18 -8.03 -25.58
N SER A 246 -32.87 -9.09 -26.32
CA SER A 246 -31.55 -9.65 -26.58
C SER A 246 -30.81 -8.89 -27.69
N VAL A 247 -29.65 -8.32 -27.36
CA VAL A 247 -28.60 -8.00 -28.34
C VAL A 247 -27.30 -8.64 -27.84
N SER A 248 -26.75 -9.51 -28.68
CA SER A 248 -25.52 -10.27 -28.49
C SER A 248 -24.34 -9.37 -28.11
N ALA A 249 -23.92 -9.43 -26.85
CA ALA A 249 -22.80 -8.64 -26.32
C ALA A 249 -21.46 -9.32 -26.62
N ASN A 250 -20.71 -8.69 -27.51
CA ASN A 250 -19.32 -9.00 -27.80
C ASN A 250 -18.48 -8.60 -26.57
N THR A 251 -17.85 -9.57 -25.91
CA THR A 251 -17.23 -9.41 -24.59
C THR A 251 -15.83 -8.80 -24.75
N GLY A 252 -15.75 -7.48 -24.62
CA GLY A 252 -14.50 -6.70 -24.60
C GLY A 252 -14.64 -5.21 -24.98
N GLY A 253 -15.76 -4.78 -25.57
CA GLY A 253 -15.97 -3.41 -26.01
C GLY A 253 -16.69 -2.48 -25.02
N VAL A 254 -16.57 -1.17 -25.24
CA VAL A 254 -17.37 -0.12 -24.58
C VAL A 254 -18.27 0.52 -25.62
N LEU A 255 -19.57 0.56 -25.36
CA LEU A 255 -20.54 1.34 -26.14
C LEU A 255 -20.81 2.64 -25.37
N VAL A 256 -20.74 3.78 -26.05
CA VAL A 256 -21.14 5.08 -25.49
C VAL A 256 -22.38 5.54 -26.25
N ARG A 257 -23.47 5.79 -25.55
CA ARG A 257 -24.68 6.36 -26.13
C ARG A 257 -24.74 7.84 -25.83
N ALA A 258 -24.53 8.67 -26.84
CA ALA A 258 -24.47 10.11 -26.69
C ALA A 258 -25.04 10.85 -27.90
N ARG A 259 -25.38 12.13 -27.71
CA ARG A 259 -25.70 13.08 -28.79
C ARG A 259 -25.15 14.47 -28.47
N GLY A 260 -24.94 15.25 -29.51
CA GLY A 260 -24.75 16.69 -29.43
C GLY A 260 -26.08 17.44 -29.35
N VAL A 261 -26.07 18.65 -28.82
CA VAL A 261 -27.24 19.54 -28.82
C VAL A 261 -27.31 20.36 -30.10
N ALA A 262 -26.17 20.84 -30.60
CA ALA A 262 -26.04 21.62 -31.83
C ALA A 262 -25.53 20.80 -33.03
N GLY A 263 -24.84 19.68 -32.80
CA GLY A 263 -24.16 18.89 -33.82
C GLY A 263 -22.73 19.38 -34.07
N GLY A 264 -21.80 18.43 -34.23
CA GLY A 264 -20.36 18.71 -34.36
C GLY A 264 -19.63 18.82 -33.02
N GLU A 265 -20.29 18.53 -31.90
CA GLU A 265 -19.63 18.27 -30.62
C GLU A 265 -18.70 17.07 -30.75
N TYR A 266 -17.54 17.16 -30.13
CA TYR A 266 -16.50 16.15 -30.20
C TYR A 266 -16.33 15.53 -28.82
N ILE A 267 -16.43 14.21 -28.78
CA ILE A 267 -16.21 13.45 -27.55
C ILE A 267 -15.08 12.44 -27.71
N ASN A 268 -14.37 12.23 -26.62
CA ASN A 268 -13.33 11.22 -26.49
C ASN A 268 -13.74 10.19 -25.44
N LEU A 269 -13.64 8.90 -25.78
CA LEU A 269 -13.62 7.83 -24.80
C LEU A 269 -12.19 7.70 -24.28
N ARG A 270 -12.01 7.88 -22.98
CA ARG A 270 -10.75 7.68 -22.29
C ARG A 270 -10.85 6.46 -21.38
N ILE A 271 -9.86 5.58 -21.43
CA ILE A 271 -9.74 4.42 -20.56
C ILE A 271 -8.34 4.38 -19.96
N GLY A 272 -8.24 4.35 -18.62
CA GLY A 272 -6.95 4.34 -17.93
C GLY A 272 -6.11 5.59 -18.19
N GLY A 273 -6.77 6.71 -18.48
CA GLY A 273 -6.13 8.00 -18.81
C GLY A 273 -5.74 8.19 -20.29
N ALA A 274 -5.79 7.14 -21.12
CA ALA A 274 -5.52 7.24 -22.55
C ALA A 274 -6.82 7.44 -23.35
N THR A 275 -6.80 8.31 -24.37
CA THR A 275 -7.89 8.38 -25.35
C THR A 275 -7.83 7.16 -26.27
N VAL A 276 -8.87 6.33 -26.22
CA VAL A 276 -8.93 5.06 -26.96
C VAL A 276 -9.85 5.13 -28.18
N ALA A 277 -10.77 6.10 -28.18
CA ALA A 277 -11.60 6.41 -29.33
C ALA A 277 -12.10 7.87 -29.25
N SER A 278 -12.44 8.44 -30.41
CA SER A 278 -12.98 9.79 -30.51
C SER A 278 -14.03 9.87 -31.62
N TRP A 279 -15.07 10.68 -31.42
CA TRP A 279 -16.19 10.79 -32.35
C TRP A 279 -16.73 12.22 -32.44
N ASN A 280 -17.21 12.58 -33.62
CA ASN A 280 -18.08 13.75 -33.81
C ASN A 280 -19.54 13.32 -33.63
N LEU A 281 -20.27 14.05 -32.80
CA LEU A 281 -21.68 13.79 -32.53
C LEU A 281 -22.59 14.54 -33.50
N THR A 282 -23.73 13.92 -33.76
CA THR A 282 -24.88 14.56 -34.40
C THR A 282 -25.91 14.97 -33.35
N THR A 283 -27.00 15.61 -33.77
CA THR A 283 -28.11 15.98 -32.88
C THR A 283 -29.02 14.80 -32.47
N SER A 284 -28.78 13.61 -33.01
CA SER A 284 -29.49 12.37 -32.66
C SER A 284 -28.60 11.48 -31.80
N PHE A 285 -29.20 10.69 -30.89
CA PHE A 285 -28.45 9.70 -30.11
C PHE A 285 -27.82 8.66 -31.01
N GLN A 286 -26.51 8.45 -30.80
CA GLN A 286 -25.70 7.48 -31.52
C GLN A 286 -25.12 6.48 -30.52
N ASP A 287 -25.07 5.21 -30.91
CA ASP A 287 -24.36 4.16 -30.18
C ASP A 287 -22.95 4.04 -30.75
N LEU A 288 -21.97 4.57 -30.02
CA LEU A 288 -20.58 4.69 -30.44
C LEU A 288 -19.78 3.55 -29.83
N ASN A 289 -19.34 2.63 -30.67
CA ASN A 289 -18.69 1.40 -30.22
C ASN A 289 -17.17 1.54 -30.26
N TYR A 290 -16.54 1.23 -29.14
CA TYR A 290 -15.13 0.92 -29.04
C TYR A 290 -14.96 -0.58 -28.83
N THR A 291 -14.07 -1.19 -29.60
CA THR A 291 -13.67 -2.59 -29.46
C THR A 291 -12.17 -2.63 -29.26
N GLY A 292 -11.71 -3.05 -28.09
CA GLY A 292 -10.30 -3.09 -27.74
C GLY A 292 -10.10 -3.68 -26.35
N THR A 293 -8.87 -3.68 -25.85
CA THR A 293 -8.50 -4.34 -24.58
C THR A 293 -8.01 -3.34 -23.53
N ALA A 294 -8.24 -2.05 -23.75
CA ALA A 294 -7.85 -1.01 -22.80
C ALA A 294 -8.58 -1.19 -21.47
N SER A 295 -7.86 -1.00 -20.36
CA SER A 295 -8.36 -1.21 -19.01
C SER A 295 -8.02 -0.03 -18.10
N GLY A 296 -8.94 0.35 -17.22
CA GLY A 296 -8.77 1.49 -16.30
C GLY A 296 -10.06 2.30 -16.13
N ASP A 297 -9.95 3.50 -15.53
CA ASP A 297 -11.07 4.44 -15.38
C ASP A 297 -11.63 4.86 -16.75
N ILE A 298 -12.95 4.80 -16.91
CA ILE A 298 -13.66 5.16 -18.13
C ILE A 298 -14.21 6.58 -18.00
N GLN A 299 -13.85 7.45 -18.94
CA GLN A 299 -14.40 8.79 -19.05
C GLN A 299 -14.92 9.06 -20.45
N VAL A 300 -16.08 9.71 -20.54
CA VAL A 300 -16.53 10.37 -21.76
C VAL A 300 -16.21 11.84 -21.60
N GLN A 301 -15.21 12.30 -22.36
CA GLN A 301 -14.73 13.68 -22.33
C GLN A 301 -15.35 14.46 -23.50
N PHE A 302 -15.85 15.66 -23.21
CA PHE A 302 -16.26 16.68 -24.16
C PHE A 302 -15.20 17.79 -24.16
N ASP A 303 -14.62 18.15 -25.31
CA ASP A 303 -13.42 19.01 -25.37
C ASP A 303 -13.45 20.12 -26.44
N ASN A 304 -14.56 20.29 -27.15
CA ASN A 304 -14.71 21.33 -28.19
C ASN A 304 -15.94 22.24 -27.98
N ASP A 305 -16.26 22.51 -26.71
CA ASP A 305 -17.27 23.50 -26.32
C ASP A 305 -16.98 24.86 -26.99
N GLY A 306 -18.04 25.42 -27.57
CA GLY A 306 -18.05 26.70 -28.27
C GLY A 306 -19.22 27.59 -27.84
N GLY A 307 -19.76 27.38 -26.63
CA GLY A 307 -20.81 28.17 -26.02
C GLY A 307 -22.23 27.68 -26.30
N SER A 308 -22.54 27.25 -27.53
CA SER A 308 -23.85 26.64 -27.87
C SER A 308 -23.79 25.12 -28.01
N ARG A 309 -22.62 24.52 -27.72
CA ARG A 309 -22.34 23.10 -27.89
C ARG A 309 -22.45 22.44 -26.54
N ASP A 310 -23.42 21.56 -26.42
CA ASP A 310 -23.61 20.74 -25.23
C ASP A 310 -23.68 19.28 -25.66
N VAL A 311 -23.23 18.38 -24.79
CA VAL A 311 -23.36 16.95 -25.00
C VAL A 311 -24.36 16.37 -24.00
N VAL A 312 -25.20 15.46 -24.48
CA VAL A 312 -26.02 14.59 -23.64
C VAL A 312 -25.46 13.19 -23.77
N VAL A 313 -24.94 12.64 -22.67
CA VAL A 313 -24.58 11.23 -22.58
C VAL A 313 -25.73 10.51 -21.87
N ASP A 314 -26.37 9.56 -22.54
CA ASP A 314 -27.45 8.75 -21.97
C ASP A 314 -26.82 7.70 -21.03
N TYR A 315 -26.00 6.82 -21.61
CA TYR A 315 -25.26 5.82 -20.85
C TYR A 315 -24.03 5.31 -21.57
N ILE A 316 -23.21 4.56 -20.85
CA ILE A 316 -22.28 3.61 -21.46
C ILE A 316 -22.70 2.17 -21.21
N ARG A 317 -22.32 1.26 -22.11
CA ARG A 317 -22.39 -0.17 -21.90
C ARG A 317 -21.00 -0.78 -21.91
N VAL A 318 -20.64 -1.50 -20.85
CA VAL A 318 -19.35 -2.18 -20.69
C VAL A 318 -19.57 -3.51 -19.97
N ASN A 319 -18.92 -4.58 -20.44
CA ASN A 319 -19.11 -5.95 -19.92
C ASN A 319 -20.59 -6.42 -19.87
N GLY A 320 -21.43 -5.93 -20.79
CA GLY A 320 -22.85 -6.25 -20.82
C GLY A 320 -23.71 -5.48 -19.80
N GLU A 321 -23.11 -4.54 -19.06
CA GLU A 321 -23.78 -3.68 -18.08
C GLU A 321 -23.97 -2.27 -18.64
N THR A 322 -25.17 -1.71 -18.43
CA THR A 322 -25.46 -0.28 -18.68
C THR A 322 -25.13 0.55 -17.45
N ARG A 323 -24.38 1.63 -17.64
CA ARG A 323 -24.05 2.63 -16.60
C ARG A 323 -24.62 3.97 -17.03
N GLN A 324 -25.64 4.43 -16.31
CA GLN A 324 -26.39 5.65 -16.60
C GLN A 324 -25.57 6.89 -16.26
N ALA A 325 -25.58 7.92 -17.09
CA ALA A 325 -24.77 9.12 -16.86
C ALA A 325 -25.32 9.98 -15.71
N GLU A 326 -26.63 10.02 -15.53
CA GLU A 326 -27.33 10.65 -14.40
C GLU A 326 -27.01 9.98 -13.06
N ASP A 327 -26.53 8.75 -13.04
CA ASP A 327 -26.06 8.09 -11.81
C ASP A 327 -24.59 8.42 -11.49
N MET A 328 -23.89 9.11 -12.39
CA MET A 328 -22.48 9.46 -12.23
C MET A 328 -22.32 10.80 -11.51
N SER A 329 -21.81 10.76 -10.29
CA SER A 329 -21.54 11.97 -9.49
C SER A 329 -20.34 12.78 -10.00
N TYR A 330 -19.46 12.16 -10.80
CA TYR A 330 -18.33 12.83 -11.45
C TYR A 330 -18.75 13.31 -12.84
N ASN A 331 -19.34 14.50 -12.90
CA ASN A 331 -19.58 15.26 -14.12
C ASN A 331 -18.96 16.66 -13.99
N THR A 332 -17.78 16.84 -14.60
CA THR A 332 -17.05 18.12 -14.59
C THR A 332 -17.50 19.08 -15.69
N ALA A 333 -18.32 18.59 -16.62
CA ALA A 333 -18.88 19.36 -17.71
C ALA A 333 -20.25 19.96 -17.37
N PHE A 334 -20.89 19.53 -16.28
CA PHE A 334 -22.19 20.05 -15.87
C PHE A 334 -22.06 21.49 -15.36
N TYR A 335 -22.76 22.40 -16.03
CA TYR A 335 -22.89 23.79 -15.62
C TYR A 335 -24.02 23.92 -14.60
N THR A 336 -23.67 24.31 -13.38
CA THR A 336 -24.62 24.59 -12.32
C THR A 336 -24.06 25.70 -11.43
N ASN A 337 -24.94 26.43 -10.74
CA ASN A 337 -24.57 27.55 -9.88
C ASN A 337 -23.70 28.63 -10.57
N GLY A 338 -23.95 28.88 -11.85
CA GLY A 338 -23.26 29.93 -12.61
C GLY A 338 -21.83 29.58 -13.03
N SER A 339 -21.41 28.31 -12.96
CA SER A 339 -20.08 27.88 -13.39
C SER A 339 -20.04 26.42 -13.85
N CYS A 340 -19.08 26.11 -14.72
CA CYS A 340 -18.77 24.73 -15.12
C CYS A 340 -18.08 23.98 -13.96
N GLY A 341 -18.27 22.66 -13.88
CA GLY A 341 -17.56 21.82 -12.91
C GLY A 341 -18.23 21.76 -11.53
N GLY A 342 -19.52 22.08 -11.44
CA GLY A 342 -20.27 21.99 -10.19
C GLY A 342 -20.47 20.56 -9.68
N GLY A 343 -20.16 19.54 -10.48
CA GLY A 343 -20.52 18.15 -10.20
C GLY A 343 -22.03 17.94 -10.22
N GLY A 344 -22.47 16.71 -10.46
CA GLY A 344 -23.90 16.41 -10.46
C GLY A 344 -24.24 15.13 -11.18
N ASN A 345 -25.29 14.49 -10.68
CA ASN A 345 -26.00 13.35 -11.24
C ASN A 345 -26.80 13.80 -12.48
N SER A 346 -26.09 14.06 -13.59
CA SER A 346 -26.69 14.57 -14.82
C SER A 346 -26.04 14.00 -16.07
N GLU A 347 -26.88 13.69 -17.05
CA GLU A 347 -26.52 13.34 -18.44
C GLU A 347 -25.93 14.54 -19.23
N LEU A 348 -26.08 15.76 -18.72
CA LEU A 348 -25.75 16.99 -19.44
C LEU A 348 -24.29 17.42 -19.21
N MET A 349 -23.62 17.71 -20.32
CA MET A 349 -22.27 18.27 -20.39
C MET A 349 -22.35 19.62 -21.12
N HIS A 350 -22.41 20.70 -20.34
CA HIS A 350 -22.56 22.07 -20.85
C HIS A 350 -21.22 22.76 -21.16
N CYS A 351 -20.11 22.17 -20.72
CA CYS A 351 -18.78 22.75 -20.86
C CYS A 351 -17.75 21.68 -21.20
N ASN A 352 -16.58 22.11 -21.63
CA ASN A 352 -15.41 21.24 -21.68
C ASN A 352 -15.20 20.53 -20.33
N GLY A 353 -15.14 19.21 -20.35
CA GLY A 353 -15.10 18.39 -19.14
C GLY A 353 -15.37 16.93 -19.44
N ALA A 354 -15.66 16.16 -18.41
CA ALA A 354 -15.88 14.72 -18.53
C ALA A 354 -16.94 14.22 -17.55
N ILE A 355 -17.66 13.19 -17.98
CA ILE A 355 -18.40 12.28 -17.11
C ILE A 355 -17.55 11.03 -16.89
N GLY A 356 -17.39 10.62 -15.64
CA GLY A 356 -16.65 9.42 -15.26
C GLY A 356 -17.61 8.27 -14.95
N PHE A 357 -17.33 7.10 -15.51
CA PHE A 357 -18.19 5.92 -15.44
C PHE A 357 -17.55 4.76 -14.67
N GLY A 358 -16.50 5.02 -13.90
CA GLY A 358 -15.75 4.01 -13.15
C GLY A 358 -14.85 3.14 -14.04
N TYR A 359 -14.26 2.08 -13.47
CA TYR A 359 -13.28 1.23 -14.12
C TYR A 359 -13.92 0.21 -15.09
N THR A 360 -13.13 -0.25 -16.06
CA THR A 360 -13.53 -1.29 -17.04
C THR A 360 -13.86 -2.64 -16.44
N TYR A 361 -13.45 -2.95 -15.21
CA TYR A 361 -13.79 -4.19 -14.52
C TYR A 361 -14.86 -3.99 -13.43
N ASP A 362 -15.34 -2.76 -13.23
CA ASP A 362 -16.41 -2.51 -12.27
C ASP A 362 -17.67 -3.25 -12.71
N CYS A 363 -18.34 -3.87 -11.75
CA CYS A 363 -19.60 -4.58 -11.94
C CYS A 363 -20.62 -3.94 -10.98
N PHE A 364 -21.26 -2.86 -11.42
CA PHE A 364 -22.17 -2.05 -10.60
C PHE A 364 -23.47 -2.79 -10.23
N SER A 365 -23.86 -3.76 -11.06
CA SER A 365 -25.06 -4.60 -10.97
C SER A 365 -24.83 -5.96 -10.29
N GLY A 366 -23.56 -6.33 -10.04
CA GLY A 366 -23.20 -7.61 -9.41
C GLY A 366 -23.44 -8.87 -10.26
N ASN A 367 -23.87 -8.74 -11.53
CA ASN A 367 -24.27 -9.86 -12.40
C ASN A 367 -23.35 -10.02 -13.63
N CYS A 368 -22.05 -10.10 -13.38
CA CYS A 368 -21.06 -10.41 -14.42
C CYS A 368 -20.78 -11.93 -14.38
N SER A 369 -21.68 -12.76 -14.94
CA SER A 369 -21.50 -14.22 -14.99
C SER A 369 -21.04 -14.71 -16.36
N GLY A 370 -19.90 -15.41 -16.35
CA GLY A 370 -19.34 -16.16 -17.46
C GLY A 370 -18.78 -17.52 -17.00
N GLY A 371 -19.68 -18.38 -16.51
CA GLY A 371 -19.59 -19.86 -16.55
C GLY A 371 -18.45 -20.60 -15.83
N SER A 372 -18.76 -21.21 -14.68
CA SER A 372 -18.07 -22.39 -14.12
C SER A 372 -19.01 -23.61 -14.15
N THR A 373 -18.53 -24.73 -14.68
CA THR A 373 -19.06 -26.10 -14.53
C THR A 373 -17.85 -27.04 -14.65
N GLY A 374 -17.56 -28.08 -13.85
CA GLY A 374 -18.17 -28.75 -12.71
C GLY A 374 -17.18 -29.85 -12.25
N GLY A 375 -17.34 -30.39 -11.04
CA GLY A 375 -16.38 -31.33 -10.42
C GLY A 375 -16.49 -32.81 -10.84
N GLY A 376 -15.47 -33.61 -10.47
CA GLY A 376 -15.48 -35.08 -10.52
C GLY A 376 -14.11 -35.71 -10.15
N THR A 377 -14.13 -36.64 -9.19
CA THR A 377 -13.00 -37.36 -8.56
C THR A 377 -12.52 -38.59 -9.36
N ASN A 378 -11.21 -38.91 -9.42
CA ASN A 378 -10.58 -40.15 -8.89
C ASN A 378 -9.04 -40.24 -9.15
N SER A 379 -8.36 -41.06 -8.36
CA SER A 379 -6.90 -41.22 -8.18
C SER A 379 -6.15 -42.02 -9.26
N SER A 380 -4.89 -41.68 -9.58
CA SER A 380 -3.67 -42.53 -9.45
C SER A 380 -2.44 -42.07 -10.28
N VAL A 381 -1.33 -41.88 -9.56
CA VAL A 381 0.13 -41.99 -9.81
C VAL A 381 0.77 -41.69 -11.19
N ALA A 382 1.78 -40.80 -11.13
CA ALA A 382 3.11 -40.82 -11.77
C ALA A 382 3.44 -39.77 -12.86
N SER A 383 4.26 -38.81 -12.40
CA SER A 383 5.50 -38.30 -13.02
C SER A 383 5.48 -37.15 -14.05
N SER A 384 6.19 -36.11 -13.60
CA SER A 384 7.09 -35.22 -14.34
C SER A 384 6.57 -33.87 -14.88
N ALA A 385 7.34 -32.86 -14.49
CA ALA A 385 7.54 -31.55 -15.12
C ALA A 385 6.42 -30.50 -15.02
N GLY A 386 6.58 -29.61 -14.02
CA GLY A 386 6.55 -28.16 -14.23
C GLY A 386 5.19 -27.52 -14.48
N SER A 387 4.36 -27.39 -13.44
CA SER A 387 3.34 -26.34 -13.35
C SER A 387 3.60 -25.51 -12.11
N THR A 388 3.75 -24.20 -12.26
CA THR A 388 3.87 -23.23 -11.17
C THR A 388 2.63 -23.32 -10.27
N ALA A 389 2.76 -24.06 -9.17
CA ALA A 389 1.72 -24.14 -8.15
C ALA A 389 1.52 -22.74 -7.56
N SER A 390 0.28 -22.25 -7.54
CA SER A 390 -0.05 -21.04 -6.79
C SER A 390 0.22 -21.30 -5.31
N CYS A 391 1.12 -20.54 -4.71
CA CYS A 391 1.44 -20.63 -3.29
C CYS A 391 0.20 -20.31 -2.44
N ALA A 392 -0.21 -21.21 -1.56
CA ALA A 392 -1.26 -20.98 -0.56
C ALA A 392 -0.83 -20.01 0.55
N GLY A 393 0.48 -19.76 0.67
CA GLY A 393 1.06 -18.80 1.59
C GLY A 393 2.59 -18.79 1.49
N TYR A 394 3.21 -17.83 2.17
CA TYR A 394 4.66 -17.65 2.17
C TYR A 394 5.25 -17.79 3.57
N VAL A 395 6.44 -18.35 3.68
CA VAL A 395 7.17 -18.52 4.94
C VAL A 395 8.59 -18.00 4.83
N GLY A 396 9.09 -17.42 5.92
CA GLY A 396 10.42 -16.83 6.00
C GLY A 396 11.41 -17.92 6.39
N ILE A 397 12.11 -18.44 5.39
CA ILE A 397 13.21 -19.38 5.61
C ILE A 397 14.45 -18.55 5.85
N THR A 398 15.02 -18.63 7.05
CA THR A 398 16.12 -17.74 7.45
C THR A 398 17.28 -18.46 8.11
N PHE A 399 18.47 -17.89 7.92
CA PHE A 399 19.71 -18.43 8.44
C PHE A 399 20.55 -17.32 9.08
N ASP A 400 20.98 -17.54 10.31
CA ASP A 400 21.84 -16.63 11.08
C ASP A 400 23.32 -17.00 10.91
N ASP A 401 24.17 -16.14 11.45
CA ASP A 401 25.62 -16.28 11.64
C ASP A 401 26.52 -16.22 10.42
N GLY A 402 26.10 -16.65 9.22
CA GLY A 402 26.97 -16.67 8.03
C GLY A 402 27.48 -15.28 7.58
N PRO A 403 28.25 -15.20 6.47
CA PRO A 403 28.74 -16.30 5.64
C PRO A 403 30.04 -16.94 6.16
N GLY A 404 30.22 -18.24 5.92
CA GLY A 404 31.40 -19.02 6.30
C GLY A 404 31.61 -20.27 5.46
N ALA A 405 32.35 -21.25 5.98
CA ALA A 405 32.70 -22.47 5.25
C ALA A 405 31.50 -23.30 4.77
N ASN A 406 30.36 -23.22 5.46
CA ASN A 406 29.14 -23.95 5.13
C ASN A 406 28.32 -23.30 4.00
N THR A 407 28.46 -21.99 3.78
CA THR A 407 27.57 -21.19 2.95
C THR A 407 27.34 -21.77 1.55
N THR A 408 28.41 -22.18 0.87
CA THR A 408 28.30 -22.74 -0.50
C THR A 408 27.48 -24.03 -0.54
N THR A 409 27.65 -24.90 0.45
CA THR A 409 26.87 -26.14 0.56
C THR A 409 25.39 -25.83 0.76
N LEU A 410 25.07 -24.91 1.68
CA LEU A 410 23.71 -24.54 2.00
C LEU A 410 23.01 -23.86 0.80
N VAL A 411 23.68 -22.92 0.12
CA VAL A 411 23.19 -22.28 -1.11
C VAL A 411 22.86 -23.31 -2.19
N ASN A 412 23.72 -24.31 -2.39
CA ASN A 412 23.48 -25.37 -3.37
C ASN A 412 22.27 -26.24 -3.01
N LEU A 413 22.12 -26.61 -1.74
CA LEU A 413 20.98 -27.39 -1.26
C LEU A 413 19.66 -26.61 -1.41
N LEU A 414 19.66 -25.31 -1.12
CA LEU A 414 18.48 -24.45 -1.28
C LEU A 414 18.05 -24.35 -2.76
N LYS A 415 18.99 -24.17 -3.69
CA LYS A 415 18.73 -24.18 -5.14
C LYS A 415 18.20 -25.54 -5.60
N GLN A 416 18.86 -26.63 -5.23
CA GLN A 416 18.47 -27.98 -5.63
C GLN A 416 17.04 -28.34 -5.18
N ASN A 417 16.59 -27.77 -4.07
CA ASN A 417 15.28 -28.06 -3.49
C ASN A 417 14.19 -27.01 -3.80
N ASN A 418 14.48 -25.99 -4.61
CA ASN A 418 13.60 -24.86 -4.91
C ASN A 418 13.12 -24.12 -3.64
N LEU A 419 14.02 -23.94 -2.67
CA LEU A 419 13.76 -23.19 -1.44
C LEU A 419 14.33 -21.77 -1.52
N THR A 420 13.89 -21.00 -2.52
CA THR A 420 14.31 -19.60 -2.71
C THR A 420 13.09 -18.70 -2.95
N PRO A 421 13.07 -17.46 -2.45
CA PRO A 421 14.15 -16.79 -1.72
C PRO A 421 14.22 -17.19 -0.23
N VAL A 422 15.40 -17.02 0.36
CA VAL A 422 15.64 -17.07 1.82
C VAL A 422 16.09 -15.71 2.36
N THR A 423 16.17 -15.54 3.68
CA THR A 423 16.78 -14.36 4.32
C THR A 423 17.97 -14.75 5.18
N TRP A 424 19.12 -14.15 4.90
CA TRP A 424 20.37 -14.35 5.63
C TRP A 424 20.55 -13.22 6.64
N PHE A 425 20.65 -13.51 7.94
CA PHE A 425 21.08 -12.54 8.95
C PHE A 425 22.56 -12.76 9.24
N VAL A 426 23.41 -11.93 8.63
CA VAL A 426 24.85 -12.16 8.58
C VAL A 426 25.60 -11.34 9.64
N GLN A 427 26.69 -11.91 10.16
CA GLN A 427 27.60 -11.17 11.04
C GLN A 427 28.55 -10.30 10.21
N GLY A 428 28.71 -9.04 10.60
CA GLY A 428 29.51 -8.07 9.83
C GLY A 428 31.00 -8.43 9.71
N ASN A 429 31.60 -9.03 10.74
CA ASN A 429 32.97 -9.54 10.71
C ASN A 429 33.17 -10.66 9.68
N TYR A 430 32.19 -11.56 9.53
CA TYR A 430 32.22 -12.67 8.58
C TYR A 430 31.97 -12.22 7.16
N VAL A 431 31.10 -11.23 6.95
CA VAL A 431 30.95 -10.57 5.64
C VAL A 431 32.28 -9.93 5.22
N ALA A 432 32.96 -9.24 6.14
CA ALA A 432 34.25 -8.62 5.85
C ALA A 432 35.34 -9.65 5.52
N ALA A 433 35.37 -10.78 6.22
CA ALA A 433 36.34 -11.85 6.00
C ALA A 433 36.04 -12.70 4.74
N ASN A 434 34.77 -12.84 4.37
CA ASN A 434 34.31 -13.77 3.32
C ASN A 434 33.47 -13.07 2.24
N SER A 435 33.83 -11.84 1.87
CA SER A 435 33.05 -11.01 0.93
C SER A 435 32.82 -11.68 -0.43
N ASN A 436 33.68 -12.61 -0.85
CA ASN A 436 33.51 -13.42 -2.06
C ASN A 436 32.26 -14.33 -2.02
N LEU A 437 31.78 -14.72 -0.83
CA LEU A 437 30.60 -15.56 -0.66
C LEU A 437 29.28 -14.78 -0.75
N MET A 438 29.31 -13.45 -0.66
CA MET A 438 28.11 -12.61 -0.67
C MET A 438 27.32 -12.71 -1.97
N SER A 439 28.01 -12.84 -3.11
CA SER A 439 27.36 -13.09 -4.40
C SER A 439 26.56 -14.40 -4.43
N GLN A 440 26.99 -15.42 -3.66
CA GLN A 440 26.27 -16.69 -3.55
C GLN A 440 25.00 -16.52 -2.71
N LEU A 441 25.09 -15.82 -1.58
CA LEU A 441 23.93 -15.50 -0.73
C LEU A 441 22.86 -14.74 -1.50
N LEU A 442 23.27 -13.69 -2.23
CA LEU A 442 22.39 -12.85 -3.06
C LEU A 442 21.74 -13.63 -4.23
N SER A 443 22.35 -14.73 -4.68
CA SER A 443 21.79 -15.56 -5.75
C SER A 443 20.58 -16.41 -5.31
N VAL A 444 20.28 -16.47 -4.02
CA VAL A 444 19.19 -17.29 -3.45
C VAL A 444 18.34 -16.56 -2.43
N GLY A 445 18.66 -15.32 -2.07
CA GLY A 445 17.96 -14.64 -1.00
C GLY A 445 18.45 -13.22 -0.71
N GLU A 446 17.88 -12.64 0.33
CA GLU A 446 18.20 -11.30 0.81
C GLU A 446 19.17 -11.37 1.98
N VAL A 447 20.11 -10.44 2.08
CA VAL A 447 21.10 -10.37 3.18
C VAL A 447 20.78 -9.21 4.11
N GLN A 448 20.78 -9.47 5.42
CA GLN A 448 20.27 -8.62 6.49
C GLN A 448 21.21 -8.66 7.71
N ASN A 449 20.97 -7.78 8.69
CA ASN A 449 21.94 -7.48 9.75
C ASN A 449 21.84 -8.44 10.96
N HIS A 450 22.96 -8.96 11.44
CA HIS A 450 23.03 -9.76 12.69
C HIS A 450 24.09 -9.27 13.68
N SER A 451 24.31 -7.94 13.74
CA SER A 451 25.44 -7.29 14.43
C SER A 451 26.83 -7.64 13.87
N TYR A 452 27.87 -6.95 14.33
CA TYR A 452 29.20 -7.05 13.70
C TYR A 452 30.03 -8.16 14.33
N THR A 453 29.96 -8.31 15.65
CA THR A 453 30.73 -9.29 16.43
C THR A 453 29.89 -10.29 17.20
N HIS A 454 28.55 -10.28 17.00
CA HIS A 454 27.60 -11.14 17.70
C HIS A 454 27.65 -11.03 19.25
N PRO A 455 27.67 -9.81 19.85
CA PRO A 455 27.67 -9.68 21.30
C PRO A 455 26.24 -9.80 21.90
N HIS A 456 26.16 -10.03 23.21
CA HIS A 456 24.92 -9.80 23.97
C HIS A 456 24.60 -8.29 24.04
N LEU A 457 23.85 -7.79 23.06
CA LEU A 457 23.63 -6.34 22.87
C LEU A 457 22.96 -5.66 24.07
N ILE A 458 22.17 -6.39 24.85
CA ILE A 458 21.50 -5.84 26.05
C ILE A 458 22.48 -5.44 27.16
N ASN A 459 23.72 -5.92 27.11
CA ASN A 459 24.80 -5.56 28.05
C ASN A 459 25.61 -4.34 27.59
N LEU A 460 25.29 -3.76 26.42
CA LEU A 460 26.01 -2.64 25.83
C LEU A 460 25.25 -1.31 25.96
N GLY A 461 25.99 -0.21 25.93
CA GLY A 461 25.40 1.13 25.81
C GLY A 461 24.88 1.41 24.40
N TYR A 462 23.95 2.35 24.26
CA TYR A 462 23.34 2.73 22.97
C TYR A 462 24.36 2.93 21.84
N GLN A 463 25.43 3.69 22.08
CA GLN A 463 26.43 3.99 21.05
C GLN A 463 27.16 2.73 20.57
N GLN A 464 27.52 1.82 21.49
CA GLN A 464 28.17 0.57 21.15
C GLN A 464 27.26 -0.33 20.31
N ILE A 465 25.97 -0.37 20.63
CA ILE A 465 24.97 -1.10 19.84
C ILE A 465 24.82 -0.46 18.46
N TYR A 466 24.70 0.87 18.39
CA TYR A 466 24.62 1.59 17.13
C TYR A 466 25.83 1.27 16.23
N ASP A 467 27.03 1.26 16.80
CA ASP A 467 28.26 0.96 16.06
C ASP A 467 28.29 -0.50 15.55
N GLU A 468 27.86 -1.48 16.36
CA GLU A 468 27.71 -2.88 15.95
C GLU A 468 26.77 -3.02 14.74
N LEU A 469 25.62 -2.35 14.78
CA LEU A 469 24.63 -2.41 13.71
C LEU A 469 25.09 -1.64 12.47
N ASN A 470 25.65 -0.44 12.64
CA ASN A 470 26.06 0.42 11.53
C ASN A 470 27.25 -0.18 10.76
N ARG A 471 28.26 -0.72 11.49
CA ARG A 471 29.40 -1.40 10.86
C ARG A 471 28.96 -2.62 10.06
N THR A 472 27.95 -3.33 10.53
CA THR A 472 27.37 -4.47 9.80
C THR A 472 26.65 -4.03 8.53
N ASN A 473 25.86 -2.95 8.61
CA ASN A 473 25.26 -2.35 7.41
C ASN A 473 26.33 -1.94 6.39
N GLN A 474 27.44 -1.35 6.83
CA GLN A 474 28.55 -0.96 5.96
C GLN A 474 29.24 -2.19 5.34
N ALA A 475 29.52 -3.23 6.13
CA ALA A 475 30.13 -4.46 5.61
C ALA A 475 29.26 -5.13 4.52
N ILE A 476 27.94 -5.21 4.75
CA ILE A 476 26.98 -5.79 3.79
C ILE A 476 26.94 -4.96 2.50
N GLN A 477 26.85 -3.63 2.60
CA GLN A 477 26.83 -2.74 1.43
C GLN A 477 28.14 -2.77 0.65
N ASN A 478 29.28 -2.75 1.35
CA ASN A 478 30.60 -2.81 0.73
C ASN A 478 30.84 -4.14 0.01
N ALA A 479 30.17 -5.21 0.43
CA ALA A 479 30.21 -6.50 -0.24
C ALA A 479 29.15 -6.66 -1.37
N GLY A 480 28.49 -5.57 -1.77
CA GLY A 480 27.63 -5.51 -2.95
C GLY A 480 26.16 -5.88 -2.71
N ALA A 481 25.74 -6.06 -1.45
CA ALA A 481 24.34 -6.27 -1.10
C ALA A 481 23.61 -4.93 -0.82
N PRO A 482 22.28 -4.87 -1.00
CA PRO A 482 21.49 -3.70 -0.59
C PRO A 482 21.68 -3.37 0.90
N LYS A 483 21.45 -2.10 1.28
CA LYS A 483 21.45 -1.71 2.70
C LYS A 483 20.44 -2.58 3.46
N PRO A 484 20.84 -3.23 4.58
CA PRO A 484 19.91 -3.98 5.40
C PRO A 484 18.74 -3.11 5.87
N THR A 485 17.56 -3.70 5.85
CA THR A 485 16.32 -3.13 6.39
C THR A 485 15.79 -3.93 7.58
N LEU A 486 16.34 -5.13 7.77
CA LEU A 486 16.03 -6.03 8.87
C LEU A 486 17.28 -6.24 9.71
N PHE A 487 17.06 -6.39 11.00
CA PHE A 487 18.07 -6.74 11.98
C PHE A 487 17.53 -7.84 12.87
N ARG A 488 18.26 -8.93 13.01
CA ARG A 488 17.97 -9.94 14.02
C ARG A 488 18.99 -9.79 15.15
N PRO A 489 18.57 -9.59 16.40
CA PRO A 489 19.50 -9.47 17.51
C PRO A 489 20.13 -10.83 17.84
N PRO A 490 21.45 -10.88 18.09
CA PRO A 490 22.08 -12.04 18.72
C PRO A 490 21.26 -12.54 19.91
N TYR A 491 21.08 -13.85 19.99
CA TYR A 491 20.32 -14.52 21.07
C TYR A 491 18.83 -14.13 21.16
N GLY A 492 18.30 -13.34 20.22
CA GLY A 492 16.93 -12.81 20.28
C GLY A 492 16.73 -11.71 21.32
N GLU A 493 17.81 -11.17 21.89
CA GLU A 493 17.76 -10.26 23.04
C GLU A 493 17.48 -8.81 22.63
N VAL A 494 16.47 -8.18 23.25
CA VAL A 494 16.06 -6.81 22.95
C VAL A 494 15.87 -5.99 24.22
N ASN A 495 16.22 -4.70 24.15
CA ASN A 495 15.87 -3.69 25.14
C ASN A 495 15.66 -2.33 24.44
N ALA A 496 15.39 -1.28 25.22
CA ALA A 496 15.18 0.06 24.69
C ALA A 496 16.36 0.56 23.83
N ASN A 497 17.61 0.34 24.28
CA ASN A 497 18.80 0.77 23.54
C ASN A 497 18.95 0.00 22.21
N VAL A 498 18.67 -1.32 22.20
CA VAL A 498 18.68 -2.13 20.97
C VAL A 498 17.66 -1.64 19.97
N ASN A 499 16.42 -1.41 20.42
CA ASN A 499 15.34 -0.92 19.57
C ASN A 499 15.66 0.49 19.02
N GLN A 500 16.18 1.38 19.87
CA GLN A 500 16.54 2.74 19.48
C GLN A 500 17.68 2.75 18.45
N ALA A 501 18.72 1.94 18.65
CA ALA A 501 19.86 1.86 17.74
C ALA A 501 19.46 1.25 16.39
N ALA A 502 18.66 0.18 16.39
CA ALA A 502 18.11 -0.41 15.18
C ALA A 502 17.23 0.58 14.41
N GLN A 503 16.33 1.29 15.12
CA GLN A 503 15.46 2.31 14.54
C GLN A 503 16.25 3.47 13.92
N ALA A 504 17.29 3.97 14.61
CA ALA A 504 18.15 5.04 14.11
C ALA A 504 18.86 4.68 12.79
N LEU A 505 19.03 3.39 12.51
CA LEU A 505 19.65 2.89 11.28
C LEU A 505 18.63 2.48 10.20
N GLY A 506 17.33 2.54 10.51
CA GLY A 506 16.25 2.10 9.63
C GLY A 506 16.10 0.57 9.59
N LEU A 507 16.49 -0.12 10.67
CA LEU A 507 16.42 -1.57 10.78
C LEU A 507 15.19 -1.98 11.59
N ARG A 508 14.36 -2.87 11.04
CA ARG A 508 13.32 -3.56 11.82
C ARG A 508 13.93 -4.72 12.57
N VAL A 509 13.69 -4.78 13.88
CA VAL A 509 14.03 -5.94 14.71
C VAL A 509 13.14 -7.13 14.31
N ILE A 510 13.75 -8.24 13.92
CA ILE A 510 13.10 -9.49 13.51
C ILE A 510 13.54 -10.62 14.43
N THR A 511 12.58 -11.29 15.04
CA THR A 511 12.75 -12.58 15.72
C THR A 511 12.07 -13.69 14.91
N TRP A 512 11.86 -14.86 15.50
CA TRP A 512 11.26 -16.01 14.83
C TRP A 512 9.95 -16.45 15.50
N ASN A 513 9.10 -17.13 14.73
CA ASN A 513 7.91 -17.81 15.25
C ASN A 513 8.23 -19.26 15.62
N VAL A 514 9.16 -19.86 14.89
CA VAL A 514 9.57 -21.26 15.06
C VAL A 514 11.09 -21.29 15.22
N ASP A 515 11.56 -21.94 16.27
CA ASP A 515 12.98 -22.24 16.46
C ASP A 515 13.24 -23.67 16.00
N SER A 516 14.21 -23.85 15.08
CA SER A 516 14.59 -25.20 14.63
C SER A 516 15.39 -25.98 15.67
N GLN A 517 15.99 -25.27 16.64
CA GLN A 517 16.92 -25.82 17.63
C GLN A 517 18.14 -26.49 16.99
N ASP A 518 18.49 -26.11 15.75
CA ASP A 518 19.65 -26.66 15.04
C ASP A 518 20.98 -26.37 15.74
N TRP A 519 21.09 -25.18 16.33
CA TRP A 519 22.18 -24.77 17.22
C TRP A 519 22.30 -25.61 18.50
N ASN A 520 21.21 -26.27 18.91
CA ASN A 520 21.11 -27.09 20.13
C ASN A 520 21.16 -28.61 19.83
N GLY A 521 21.76 -28.99 18.69
CA GLY A 521 21.98 -30.39 18.34
C GLY A 521 20.73 -31.16 17.88
N ALA A 522 19.67 -30.45 17.47
CA ALA A 522 18.49 -31.10 16.90
C ALA A 522 18.87 -31.98 15.69
N SER A 523 18.22 -33.15 15.59
CA SER A 523 18.37 -34.02 14.41
C SER A 523 17.75 -33.37 13.17
N ALA A 524 18.17 -33.80 11.97
CA ALA A 524 17.60 -33.31 10.72
C ALA A 524 16.07 -33.47 10.65
N THR A 525 15.54 -34.58 11.19
CA THR A 525 14.10 -34.82 11.29
C THR A 525 13.42 -33.84 12.25
N ALA A 526 14.04 -33.55 13.40
CA ALA A 526 13.49 -32.58 14.36
C ALA A 526 13.45 -31.16 13.76
N ILE A 527 14.51 -30.76 13.06
CA ILE A 527 14.58 -29.48 12.32
C ILE A 527 13.49 -29.41 11.26
N ALA A 528 13.30 -30.46 10.47
CA ALA A 528 12.26 -30.51 9.45
C ALA A 528 10.84 -30.52 10.05
N ASN A 529 10.65 -31.13 11.22
CA ASN A 529 9.40 -31.12 11.97
C ASN A 529 9.10 -29.73 12.55
N ALA A 530 10.11 -29.02 13.05
CA ALA A 530 9.96 -27.62 13.47
C ALA A 530 9.51 -26.77 12.28
N ALA A 531 10.21 -26.84 11.14
CA ALA A 531 9.81 -26.13 9.92
C ALA A 531 8.39 -26.51 9.44
N ASN A 532 7.95 -27.74 9.67
CA ASN A 532 6.59 -28.18 9.33
C ASN A 532 5.49 -27.46 10.16
N GLN A 533 5.84 -26.83 11.28
CA GLN A 533 4.91 -26.04 12.08
C GLN A 533 4.62 -24.67 11.46
N LEU A 534 5.45 -24.20 10.52
CA LEU A 534 5.31 -22.88 9.90
C LEU A 534 3.94 -22.70 9.23
N GLN A 535 3.34 -21.55 9.47
CA GLN A 535 2.12 -21.06 8.84
C GLN A 535 2.41 -19.83 7.97
N ASN A 536 1.45 -19.45 7.12
CA ASN A 536 1.59 -18.29 6.24
C ASN A 536 2.03 -17.03 7.02
N GLY A 537 3.08 -16.37 6.54
CA GLY A 537 3.69 -15.18 7.11
C GLY A 537 4.64 -15.40 8.28
N GLN A 538 4.87 -16.65 8.72
CA GLN A 538 5.77 -16.94 9.83
C GLN A 538 7.23 -17.12 9.38
N VAL A 539 8.15 -16.94 10.33
CA VAL A 539 9.60 -17.00 10.13
C VAL A 539 10.23 -18.08 11.01
N ILE A 540 11.14 -18.88 10.46
CA ILE A 540 11.91 -19.91 11.20
C ILE A 540 13.36 -19.47 11.41
N LEU A 541 13.90 -19.72 12.62
CA LEU A 541 15.33 -19.61 12.92
C LEU A 541 16.08 -20.90 12.55
N MET A 542 17.11 -20.76 11.72
CA MET A 542 18.16 -21.74 11.45
C MET A 542 19.50 -20.99 11.33
N HIS A 543 20.60 -21.70 11.14
CA HIS A 543 21.94 -21.09 11.09
C HIS A 543 22.76 -21.58 9.89
N ASP A 544 23.59 -20.69 9.33
CA ASP A 544 24.64 -20.97 8.34
C ASP A 544 26.00 -21.26 9.01
N ALA A 545 25.95 -21.87 10.19
CA ALA A 545 27.13 -22.43 10.84
C ALA A 545 27.38 -23.87 10.34
N ASN A 546 28.47 -24.52 10.80
CA ASN A 546 28.80 -25.91 10.44
C ASN A 546 27.86 -26.93 11.15
N TYR A 547 26.55 -26.79 10.99
CA TYR A 547 25.52 -27.70 11.49
C TYR A 547 25.06 -28.64 10.38
N ASN A 548 25.73 -29.79 10.27
CA ASN A 548 25.43 -30.81 9.24
C ASN A 548 23.95 -31.25 9.22
N ASN A 549 23.29 -31.22 10.38
CA ASN A 549 21.87 -31.58 10.49
C ASN A 549 20.94 -30.56 9.81
N THR A 550 21.29 -29.26 9.79
CA THR A 550 20.54 -28.23 9.06
C THR A 550 20.58 -28.53 7.56
N ASN A 551 21.76 -28.83 7.01
CA ASN A 551 21.94 -29.22 5.61
C ASN A 551 21.12 -30.47 5.26
N ALA A 552 21.16 -31.49 6.12
CA ALA A 552 20.41 -32.72 5.92
C ALA A 552 18.88 -32.53 6.00
N ALA A 553 18.40 -31.49 6.69
CA ALA A 553 16.96 -31.21 6.81
C ALA A 553 16.36 -30.51 5.59
N ILE A 554 17.15 -29.80 4.77
CA ILE A 554 16.67 -28.93 3.68
C ILE A 554 15.72 -29.64 2.71
N ALA A 555 16.03 -30.87 2.31
CA ALA A 555 15.19 -31.62 1.38
C ALA A 555 13.81 -31.96 1.98
N GLN A 556 13.78 -32.36 3.25
CA GLN A 556 12.52 -32.66 3.95
C GLN A 556 11.72 -31.38 4.23
N ILE A 557 12.37 -30.27 4.59
CA ILE A 557 11.73 -28.96 4.74
C ILE A 557 11.01 -28.58 3.43
N ALA A 558 11.71 -28.68 2.30
CA ALA A 558 11.13 -28.38 0.99
C ALA A 558 9.92 -29.24 0.67
N SER A 559 10.00 -30.55 0.95
CA SER A 559 8.90 -31.49 0.76
C SER A 559 7.68 -31.13 1.62
N ASN A 560 7.90 -30.83 2.91
CA ASN A 560 6.84 -30.47 3.85
C ASN A 560 6.13 -29.18 3.44
N LEU A 561 6.88 -28.15 3.06
CA LEU A 561 6.30 -26.87 2.62
C LEU A 561 5.48 -27.03 1.33
N ARG A 562 6.01 -27.77 0.35
CA ARG A 562 5.26 -28.11 -0.89
C ARG A 562 3.97 -28.87 -0.60
N ALA A 563 4.01 -29.85 0.30
CA ALA A 563 2.81 -30.60 0.69
C ALA A 563 1.74 -29.71 1.35
N LYS A 564 2.17 -28.63 2.01
CA LYS A 564 1.28 -27.62 2.62
C LYS A 564 0.90 -26.48 1.66
N GLY A 565 1.40 -26.48 0.43
CA GLY A 565 1.26 -25.37 -0.52
C GLY A 565 1.95 -24.08 -0.07
N LEU A 566 2.86 -24.13 0.91
CA LEU A 566 3.62 -22.98 1.39
C LEU A 566 4.90 -22.80 0.58
N CYS A 567 5.23 -21.55 0.25
CA CYS A 567 6.41 -21.19 -0.53
C CYS A 567 7.39 -20.36 0.31
N PRO A 568 8.69 -20.38 -0.03
CA PRO A 568 9.65 -19.41 0.52
C PRO A 568 9.28 -17.98 0.12
N GLY A 569 9.41 -17.04 1.06
CA GLY A 569 9.07 -15.63 0.84
C GLY A 569 10.10 -14.68 1.46
N ARG A 570 10.07 -13.42 1.02
CA ARG A 570 10.86 -12.35 1.64
C ARG A 570 10.23 -11.91 2.96
N ILE A 571 11.01 -11.42 3.90
CA ILE A 571 10.47 -10.82 5.13
C ILE A 571 10.21 -9.34 4.88
N ASP A 572 8.96 -8.93 5.02
CA ASP A 572 8.58 -7.55 4.79
C ASP A 572 9.01 -6.66 5.97
N ALA A 573 9.80 -5.61 5.69
CA ALA A 573 10.35 -4.74 6.71
C ALA A 573 9.33 -3.86 7.43
N ALA A 574 8.10 -3.72 6.92
CA ALA A 574 7.04 -3.01 7.64
C ALA A 574 6.32 -3.94 8.64
N THR A 575 6.11 -5.20 8.26
CA THR A 575 5.30 -6.14 9.07
C THR A 575 6.14 -7.14 9.88
N GLY A 576 7.34 -7.46 9.42
CA GLY A 576 8.16 -8.57 9.91
C GLY A 576 7.63 -9.96 9.52
N ARG A 577 6.65 -10.03 8.61
CA ARG A 577 6.07 -11.29 8.14
C ARG A 577 6.64 -11.69 6.80
N ALA A 578 6.66 -12.99 6.54
CA ALA A 578 7.01 -13.52 5.23
C ALA A 578 5.92 -13.25 4.19
N VAL A 579 6.30 -12.79 3.01
CA VAL A 579 5.39 -12.45 1.90
C VAL A 579 5.97 -12.91 0.57
N ALA A 580 5.18 -12.81 -0.50
CA ALA A 580 5.61 -13.17 -1.84
C ALA A 580 6.93 -12.47 -2.22
N PRO A 581 7.85 -13.18 -2.91
CA PRO A 581 9.03 -12.57 -3.53
C PRO A 581 8.60 -11.52 -4.56
N ALA A 582 9.35 -10.43 -4.70
CA ALA A 582 9.11 -9.48 -5.78
C ALA A 582 9.29 -10.19 -7.14
N GLY A 583 8.25 -10.23 -7.97
CA GLY A 583 8.28 -10.82 -9.32
C GLY A 583 7.57 -12.18 -9.52
N ALA A 584 6.88 -12.74 -8.51
CA ALA A 584 6.08 -13.94 -8.70
C ALA A 584 4.74 -13.63 -9.40
N VAL A 585 4.74 -13.61 -10.74
CA VAL A 585 3.52 -13.55 -11.56
C VAL A 585 2.97 -14.98 -11.71
N ALA A 586 1.72 -15.20 -11.30
CA ALA A 586 1.02 -16.46 -11.57
C ALA A 586 0.74 -16.56 -13.09
N SER A 587 1.35 -17.55 -13.75
CA SER A 587 1.15 -17.79 -15.18
C SER A 587 -0.22 -18.42 -15.44
N SER A 588 -1.05 -17.80 -16.30
CA SER A 588 -2.12 -18.50 -17.01
C SER A 588 -1.66 -18.80 -18.44
N SER A 589 -1.63 -20.08 -18.76
CA SER A 589 -1.23 -20.64 -20.04
C SER A 589 -2.24 -20.35 -21.15
N ARG A 590 -1.79 -19.82 -22.29
CA ARG A 590 -2.45 -20.06 -23.58
C ARG A 590 -1.44 -20.55 -24.61
N SER A 591 -1.70 -21.77 -25.06
CA SER A 591 -1.15 -22.46 -26.21
C SER A 591 -1.13 -21.58 -27.46
N SER A 592 0.00 -21.52 -28.16
CA SER A 592 0.03 -21.27 -29.59
C SER A 592 1.12 -22.11 -30.25
N SER A 593 0.72 -22.70 -31.37
CA SER A 593 1.43 -23.63 -32.23
C SER A 593 2.61 -23.00 -32.99
N SER A 594 3.67 -23.80 -33.13
CA SER A 594 4.72 -23.85 -34.18
C SER A 594 4.38 -23.14 -35.50
N THR A 595 5.25 -22.40 -36.22
CA THR A 595 6.67 -22.61 -36.66
C THR A 595 7.10 -21.40 -37.58
N PRO A 596 8.36 -21.20 -38.05
CA PRO A 596 9.55 -20.81 -37.27
C PRO A 596 10.48 -19.74 -37.97
N ILE A 597 11.53 -19.30 -37.26
CA ILE A 597 12.84 -18.72 -37.73
C ILE A 597 12.77 -17.31 -38.39
N VAL A 598 13.48 -16.25 -37.96
CA VAL A 598 14.93 -16.10 -37.70
C VAL A 598 15.20 -15.10 -36.58
N ALA A 599 16.07 -15.50 -35.66
CA ALA A 599 16.66 -14.65 -34.64
C ALA A 599 17.79 -13.79 -35.21
N SER A 600 17.83 -12.52 -34.82
CA SER A 600 19.09 -11.80 -34.65
C SER A 600 19.05 -11.12 -33.29
N SER A 601 19.74 -11.75 -32.35
CA SER A 601 20.06 -11.23 -31.03
C SER A 601 20.96 -10.00 -31.14
N SER A 602 20.56 -8.91 -30.50
CA SER A 602 21.49 -7.91 -29.99
C SER A 602 21.11 -7.60 -28.55
N SER A 603 21.90 -8.19 -27.65
CA SER A 603 22.07 -7.82 -26.26
C SER A 603 22.16 -6.31 -26.08
N VAL A 604 21.35 -5.73 -25.21
CA VAL A 604 21.66 -4.43 -24.60
C VAL A 604 21.95 -4.65 -23.13
N ALA A 605 23.18 -4.30 -22.77
CA ALA A 605 23.77 -4.40 -21.46
C ALA A 605 22.97 -3.62 -20.40
N THR A 606 23.03 -4.13 -19.17
CA THR A 606 22.60 -3.48 -17.94
C THR A 606 23.37 -2.17 -17.74
N GLY A 607 22.71 -1.03 -17.96
CA GLY A 607 23.21 0.30 -17.62
C GLY A 607 22.60 0.82 -16.32
N ASN A 608 23.45 1.21 -15.38
CA ASN A 608 23.27 2.02 -14.16
C ASN A 608 21.83 2.32 -13.69
N ALA A 609 21.44 1.73 -12.55
CA ALA A 609 20.16 2.02 -11.89
C ALA A 609 20.19 3.40 -11.21
N CYS A 610 19.83 4.44 -11.97
CA CYS A 610 19.70 5.79 -11.44
C CYS A 610 18.48 5.91 -10.50
N GLN A 611 18.63 6.64 -9.40
CA GLN A 611 17.57 6.98 -8.46
C GLN A 611 17.49 8.49 -8.26
N CYS A 612 16.30 8.99 -7.98
CA CYS A 612 16.13 10.38 -7.58
C CYS A 612 16.52 10.58 -6.12
N ASN A 613 17.45 11.50 -5.83
CA ASN A 613 17.57 12.08 -4.50
C ASN A 613 16.55 13.23 -4.38
N TRP A 614 15.38 12.92 -3.84
CA TRP A 614 14.34 13.89 -3.58
C TRP A 614 14.50 14.43 -2.17
N TRP A 615 15.07 15.64 -2.05
CA TRP A 615 15.29 16.33 -0.77
C TRP A 615 15.92 15.46 0.33
N GLY A 616 16.90 14.62 -0.03
CA GLY A 616 17.62 13.75 0.90
C GLY A 616 17.09 12.31 0.99
N THR A 617 15.94 12.02 0.37
CA THR A 617 15.35 10.67 0.32
C THR A 617 15.44 10.08 -1.08
N ARG A 618 15.83 8.80 -1.19
CA ARG A 618 15.98 8.11 -2.47
C ARG A 618 14.66 7.53 -2.96
N TYR A 619 14.25 7.91 -4.16
CA TYR A 619 13.08 7.36 -4.85
C TYR A 619 13.48 6.71 -6.18
N PRO A 620 12.85 5.58 -6.55
CA PRO A 620 13.03 4.97 -7.86
C PRO A 620 12.64 5.93 -8.98
N LEU A 621 13.34 5.85 -10.11
CA LEU A 621 12.91 6.55 -11.31
C LEU A 621 11.74 5.81 -11.96
N CYS A 622 10.71 6.57 -12.36
CA CYS A 622 9.64 6.02 -13.17
C CYS A 622 10.16 5.63 -14.56
N THR A 623 9.73 4.48 -15.04
CA THR A 623 10.09 3.95 -16.37
C THR A 623 8.97 4.12 -17.40
N ASN A 624 7.72 4.10 -16.94
CA ASN A 624 6.52 4.12 -17.80
C ASN A 624 5.67 5.38 -17.61
N THR A 625 5.89 6.14 -16.54
CA THR A 625 5.20 7.40 -16.25
C THR A 625 5.83 8.52 -17.09
N ALA A 626 5.02 9.22 -17.88
CA ALA A 626 5.52 10.23 -18.82
C ALA A 626 6.06 11.51 -18.13
N SER A 627 5.47 11.90 -17.00
CA SER A 627 5.88 13.08 -16.23
C SER A 627 5.38 13.00 -14.80
N GLY A 628 6.08 13.63 -13.84
CA GLY A 628 5.62 13.75 -12.46
C GLY A 628 6.03 12.56 -11.58
N TRP A 629 5.20 12.32 -10.57
CA TRP A 629 5.26 11.14 -9.70
C TRP A 629 4.28 10.08 -10.22
N GLY A 630 4.65 8.83 -10.07
CA GLY A 630 3.86 7.69 -10.52
C GLY A 630 3.90 6.53 -9.54
N TRP A 631 3.19 5.46 -9.87
CA TRP A 631 3.24 4.19 -9.16
C TRP A 631 3.65 3.09 -10.14
N GLU A 632 4.87 2.58 -9.98
CA GLU A 632 5.42 1.52 -10.81
C GLU A 632 6.13 0.52 -9.93
N ASN A 633 6.13 -0.76 -10.32
CA ASN A 633 6.82 -1.80 -9.56
C ASN A 633 6.42 -1.83 -8.07
N ASN A 634 5.13 -1.58 -7.78
CA ASN A 634 4.56 -1.49 -6.44
C ASN A 634 5.25 -0.48 -5.51
N THR A 635 5.72 0.63 -6.06
CA THR A 635 6.27 1.73 -5.27
C THR A 635 6.01 3.07 -5.94
N SER A 636 5.98 4.13 -5.12
CA SER A 636 5.94 5.49 -5.62
C SER A 636 7.27 5.79 -6.32
N CYS A 637 7.22 6.14 -7.60
CA CYS A 637 8.37 6.48 -8.42
C CYS A 637 8.30 7.95 -8.84
N ILE A 638 9.42 8.49 -9.31
CA ILE A 638 9.50 9.85 -9.83
C ILE A 638 10.18 9.87 -11.20
N THR A 639 9.62 10.58 -12.17
CA THR A 639 10.27 10.72 -13.47
C THR A 639 11.60 11.49 -13.39
N THR A 640 12.55 11.15 -14.26
CA THR A 640 13.86 11.83 -14.36
C THR A 640 13.72 13.34 -14.52
N SER A 641 12.78 13.80 -15.35
CA SER A 641 12.51 15.22 -15.59
C SER A 641 12.03 15.92 -14.33
N THR A 642 11.06 15.34 -13.61
CA THR A 642 10.57 15.89 -12.33
C THR A 642 11.65 15.84 -11.25
N CYS A 643 12.46 14.80 -11.22
CA CYS A 643 13.59 14.72 -10.30
C CYS A 643 14.63 15.82 -10.55
N ASN A 644 14.91 16.16 -11.80
CA ASN A 644 15.92 17.18 -12.13
C ASN A 644 15.37 18.61 -12.09
N SER A 645 14.05 18.80 -12.02
CA SER A 645 13.44 20.13 -11.84
C SER A 645 13.45 20.61 -10.38
N GLN A 646 14.10 19.88 -9.46
CA GLN A 646 14.29 20.32 -8.09
C GLN A 646 15.11 21.63 -8.09
N GLY A 647 14.58 22.69 -7.48
CA GLY A 647 15.31 23.95 -7.31
C GLY A 647 16.55 23.82 -6.42
N ALA A 648 17.16 24.96 -6.05
CA ALA A 648 18.36 24.96 -5.22
C ALA A 648 18.15 24.22 -3.88
N GLY A 649 18.88 23.10 -3.68
CA GLY A 649 18.84 22.27 -2.48
C GLY A 649 18.37 20.81 -2.68
N GLY A 650 17.84 20.46 -3.86
CA GLY A 650 17.45 19.08 -4.20
C GLY A 650 18.57 18.29 -4.88
N GLY A 651 18.68 17.00 -4.56
CA GLY A 651 19.86 16.18 -4.91
C GLY A 651 19.84 15.50 -6.29
N GLY A 652 18.89 15.85 -7.16
CA GLY A 652 18.83 15.40 -8.55
C GLY A 652 18.82 13.87 -8.76
N VAL A 653 18.91 13.47 -10.02
CA VAL A 653 19.14 12.06 -10.36
C VAL A 653 20.57 11.68 -10.03
N VAL A 654 20.75 10.58 -9.30
CA VAL A 654 22.06 10.02 -9.02
C VAL A 654 22.10 8.62 -9.58
N CYS A 655 23.03 8.43 -10.49
CA CYS A 655 23.33 7.15 -11.11
C CYS A 655 24.58 6.59 -10.41
N ASN A 656 24.56 5.29 -10.17
CA ASN A 656 25.79 4.58 -9.78
C ASN A 656 26.79 4.56 -10.93
#